data_AF-A0AAD2GA50-F1
#
_entry.id   AF-A0AAD2GA50-F1
#
_cell.length_a   1.000
_cell.length_b   1.000
_cell.length_c   1.000
_cell.angle_alpha   90.00
_cell.angle_beta   90.00
_cell.angle_gamma   90.00
#
_symmetry.space_group_name_H-M   'P 1'
#
loop_
_entity.id
_entity.type
_entity.pdbx_description
1 polymer ?
#
loop_
_entity_poly.entity_id
_entity_poly.type
_entity_poly.pdbx_seq_one_letter_code
_entity_poly.pdbx_strand_id
1 'polypeptide(L)'
;MSSGKLHPIYVALDGHQYSRAVKLALSLPESNTLGKALLAHAYLKSGQKHAALVTLNKIVGGCCELSDELKMSSPVVNSPQLPIQKGELKGKMKGKSKKGKKKPVQVTTRESDIVATTKDESMMDRLDNQPSVPPNWEELPSLKAVITDETTLATLAVTLQSLKLPLTAYQIYAWAVSTAPSEEFLTKSFTLGLGVLASPSRWDKTSREKIETHILSQLQVVALQLARLVVQQGESVCSSRLATGWATQAALWQLQWLPYNEKRQLILPRLAESMALRLIQQEVGTNGSAEVRLLCHRILELQAKPADMLEILQQDSIPIAEAPSGSEFGVSLTAYQVQTMKAKLFTQIEDYSAARRIYEDLLAQNPDDWTCLQGHLDCCAKIESVDLTCSFVGKIIAQEGASKYPLRGPHLMKVELAAHFAQCDSNDASLRNLADAIITYGKTFGPRASCAFSDLESYIDVLLESRDVHDGAKVLVAFSIDLQKKHSLQSNVEESTKDDGEALSDLRAYIFAEKLIQKVLAFSKGYDCPSIANWTALLAEREISIAMSESDGTEEAEKEIKPGDELALLAINKLMYMNPEDTSAKITSAAILEKAIVYSPNNPYLKFAAMDIYHQLDATSLSWKIYKTLSLKHIQLDSCSFVILPYLVCGGLYNETIELCNSMIRFHTIAARDCGDYSGRAMKSGILSKADEFLVFQRTKMNRSLSMLEAKGLILDSAAVLGEPIERKRTEHEMMLHGKLGQLQGIVGGESDYDRAIQMTSEIFNPFASLSVISWAKSMERETDFGDITDNRDFSILSHRFRFSMPLDQKHSIIHGALRRGHIHGLLLRAAIFVDGIKGPKKGKVGGPNGELKRRTESFLRSVETVASLKLQSEEIASTGGKHLLSALAGICHALSVVGSGTPGLEKDGLEERELTASIILEERSLVHLKEAQKALRNSSVKAVCFTLPNYLVPLFSLFRMLAKVCDLFGWGKRKSKGRRCASSMASFAGQFCAMIEDFRSSMARLLLSSDGLSFEQELPPQYQNIFYDDIAKQTHRKIIEARKVTQLRVDPILEDMVDFLKSFEVSED
;
A
#
# COMPACT_ATOMS: atom_id res chain seq x y z
N MET A 1 6.04 33.47 38.90
CA MET A 1 6.69 32.25 39.45
C MET A 1 6.43 31.10 38.46
N SER A 2 7.33 30.35 37.84
CA SER A 2 8.77 30.08 38.00
C SER A 2 9.39 29.61 36.66
N SER A 3 10.10 30.46 35.92
CA SER A 3 10.87 30.02 34.73
C SER A 3 11.99 29.03 35.10
N GLY A 4 12.57 29.16 36.29
CA GLY A 4 13.65 28.29 36.78
C GLY A 4 13.27 26.82 37.04
N LYS A 5 11.98 26.47 37.16
CA LYS A 5 11.54 25.07 37.36
C LYS A 5 11.14 24.36 36.06
N LEU A 6 10.86 25.10 34.99
CA LEU A 6 10.51 24.52 33.67
C LEU A 6 11.77 24.22 32.84
N HIS A 7 12.82 25.05 32.94
CA HIS A 7 14.07 24.86 32.19
C HIS A 7 14.70 23.45 32.38
N PRO A 8 14.76 22.86 33.60
CA PRO A 8 15.25 21.50 33.77
C PRO A 8 14.43 20.42 33.04
N ILE A 9 13.14 20.68 32.80
CA ILE A 9 12.26 19.76 32.05
C ILE A 9 12.61 19.84 30.56
N TYR A 10 12.76 21.04 29.99
CA TYR A 10 13.19 21.22 28.60
C TYR A 10 14.55 20.59 28.35
N VAL A 11 15.55 20.85 29.19
CA VAL A 11 16.88 20.23 29.08
C VAL A 11 16.80 18.70 29.14
N ALA A 12 15.92 18.15 29.98
CA ALA A 12 15.72 16.70 30.05
C ALA A 12 15.01 16.14 28.80
N LEU A 13 14.07 16.88 28.20
CA LEU A 13 13.41 16.48 26.96
C LEU A 13 14.37 16.54 25.77
N ASP A 14 15.11 17.63 25.61
CA ASP A 14 16.11 17.80 24.54
C ASP A 14 17.24 16.77 24.67
N GLY A 15 17.66 16.47 25.91
CA GLY A 15 18.60 15.41 26.23
C GLY A 15 18.05 13.98 26.12
N HIS A 16 16.83 13.78 25.62
CA HIS A 16 16.15 12.48 25.49
C HIS A 16 16.01 11.70 26.83
N GLN A 17 16.06 12.39 27.97
CA GLN A 17 15.93 11.84 29.32
C GLN A 17 14.46 11.84 29.78
N TYR A 18 13.58 11.15 29.04
CA TYR A 18 12.13 11.24 29.23
C TYR A 18 11.65 10.84 30.64
N SER A 19 12.23 9.81 31.26
CA SER A 19 11.87 9.42 32.64
C SER A 19 12.24 10.49 33.67
N ARG A 20 13.33 11.24 33.43
CA ARG A 20 13.70 12.39 34.26
C ARG A 20 12.74 13.55 34.04
N ALA A 21 12.38 13.83 32.78
CA ALA A 21 11.38 14.84 32.43
C ALA A 21 10.03 14.56 33.11
N VAL A 22 9.55 13.30 33.10
CA VAL A 22 8.33 12.88 33.82
C VAL A 22 8.42 13.18 35.31
N LYS A 23 9.52 12.80 35.98
CA LYS A 23 9.71 13.05 37.42
C LYS A 23 9.73 14.55 37.75
N LEU A 24 10.42 15.34 36.93
CA LEU A 24 10.49 16.79 37.10
C LEU A 24 9.14 17.45 36.86
N ALA A 25 8.39 17.04 35.84
CA ALA A 25 7.08 17.58 35.54
C ALA A 25 6.01 17.21 36.59
N LEU A 26 6.06 16.00 37.16
CA LEU A 26 5.21 15.59 38.29
C LEU A 26 5.47 16.40 39.57
N SER A 27 6.64 17.02 39.71
CA SER A 27 6.96 17.88 40.86
C SER A 27 6.35 19.29 40.79
N LEU A 28 5.73 19.63 39.64
CA LEU A 28 5.06 20.91 39.47
C LEU A 28 3.64 20.89 40.07
N PRO A 29 3.13 22.05 40.55
CA PRO A 29 1.76 22.15 41.05
C PRO A 29 0.73 21.77 39.99
N GLU A 30 -0.40 21.18 40.39
CA GLU A 30 -1.48 20.83 39.45
C GLU A 30 -2.09 22.03 38.72
N SER A 31 -1.93 23.24 39.25
CA SER A 31 -2.37 24.48 38.60
C SER A 31 -1.51 24.88 37.39
N ASN A 32 -0.32 24.28 37.21
CA ASN A 32 0.56 24.59 36.08
C ASN A 32 0.18 23.77 34.84
N THR A 33 -0.64 24.37 33.97
CA THR A 33 -1.13 23.77 32.71
C THR A 33 0.01 23.43 31.75
N LEU A 34 0.99 24.32 31.57
CA LEU A 34 2.17 24.07 30.74
C LEU A 34 3.00 22.88 31.25
N GLY A 35 3.20 22.80 32.57
CA GLY A 35 3.86 21.67 33.22
C GLY A 35 3.15 20.33 32.96
N LYS A 36 1.81 20.33 32.96
CA LYS A 36 1.00 19.16 32.59
C LYS A 36 1.07 18.83 31.10
N ALA A 37 1.12 19.83 30.22
CA ALA A 37 1.32 19.61 28.78
C ALA A 37 2.70 18.96 28.51
N LEU A 38 3.76 19.46 29.15
CA LEU A 38 5.10 18.87 29.09
C LEU A 38 5.14 17.45 29.70
N LEU A 39 4.36 17.21 30.77
CA LEU A 39 4.21 15.87 31.35
C LEU A 39 3.57 14.90 30.35
N ALA A 40 2.50 15.30 29.66
CA ALA A 40 1.87 14.47 28.64
C ALA A 40 2.84 14.16 27.48
N HIS A 41 3.60 15.16 27.03
CA HIS A 41 4.64 14.98 26.02
C HIS A 41 5.73 14.00 26.47
N ALA A 42 6.21 14.14 27.71
CA ALA A 42 7.20 13.26 28.30
C ALA A 42 6.67 11.82 28.45
N TYR A 43 5.41 11.64 28.86
CA TYR A 43 4.77 10.32 28.90
C TYR A 43 4.76 9.67 27.54
N LEU A 44 4.31 10.39 26.51
CA LEU A 44 4.27 9.88 25.14
C LEU A 44 5.66 9.45 24.64
N LYS A 45 6.67 10.31 24.78
CA LYS A 45 8.05 10.00 24.35
C LYS A 45 8.69 8.88 25.16
N SER A 46 8.24 8.65 26.40
CA SER A 46 8.65 7.51 27.23
C SER A 46 7.89 6.20 26.94
N GLY A 47 6.96 6.19 25.97
CA GLY A 47 6.15 5.01 25.62
C GLY A 47 4.89 4.81 26.47
N GLN A 48 4.56 5.74 27.37
CA GLN A 48 3.39 5.67 28.25
C GLN A 48 2.17 6.33 27.61
N LYS A 49 1.67 5.77 26.49
CA LYS A 49 0.55 6.33 25.70
C LYS A 49 -0.70 6.60 26.55
N HIS A 50 -1.16 5.63 27.33
CA HIS A 50 -2.38 5.78 28.15
C HIS A 50 -2.25 6.91 29.19
N ALA A 51 -1.10 6.99 29.89
CA ALA A 51 -0.84 8.07 30.84
C ALA A 51 -0.83 9.46 30.17
N ALA A 52 -0.30 9.54 28.94
CA ALA A 52 -0.37 10.76 28.14
C ALA A 52 -1.82 11.14 27.81
N LEU A 53 -2.65 10.19 27.35
CA LEU A 53 -4.07 10.42 27.04
C LEU A 53 -4.87 10.87 28.27
N VAL A 54 -4.67 10.22 29.43
CA VAL A 54 -5.30 10.63 30.70
C VAL A 54 -4.89 12.06 31.07
N THR A 55 -3.61 12.40 30.91
CA THR A 55 -3.10 13.73 31.23
C THR A 55 -3.68 14.78 30.29
N LEU A 56 -3.76 14.50 28.99
CA LEU A 56 -4.38 15.40 28.00
C LEU A 56 -5.86 15.60 28.26
N ASN A 57 -6.59 14.54 28.59
CA ASN A 57 -8.03 14.61 28.86
C ASN A 57 -8.33 15.47 30.11
N LYS A 58 -7.42 15.48 31.10
CA LYS A 58 -7.50 16.37 32.28
C LYS A 58 -7.24 17.83 31.96
N ILE A 59 -6.49 18.13 30.89
CA ILE A 59 -6.14 19.50 30.48
C ILE A 59 -7.24 20.08 29.59
N VAL A 60 -7.57 19.36 28.52
CA VAL A 60 -8.42 19.87 27.44
C VAL A 60 -9.89 19.52 27.72
N GLY A 61 -10.18 18.26 28.07
CA GLY A 61 -11.55 17.76 28.32
C GLY A 61 -12.51 17.97 27.14
N GLY A 62 -13.63 17.24 27.12
CA GLY A 62 -14.73 17.53 26.18
C GLY A 62 -14.49 17.26 24.68
N CYS A 63 -13.26 16.99 24.24
CA CYS A 63 -12.97 16.57 22.86
C CYS A 63 -13.43 15.12 22.63
N CYS A 64 -14.28 14.90 21.63
CA CYS A 64 -14.79 13.57 21.27
C CYS A 64 -13.66 12.62 20.85
N GLU A 65 -12.77 13.07 19.96
CA GLU A 65 -11.68 12.24 19.44
C GLU A 65 -10.72 11.75 20.54
N LEU A 66 -10.32 12.64 21.44
CA LEU A 66 -9.47 12.29 22.58
C LEU A 66 -10.20 11.37 23.57
N SER A 67 -11.48 11.63 23.83
CA SER A 67 -12.29 10.81 24.74
C SER A 67 -12.45 9.39 24.19
N ASP A 68 -12.66 9.24 22.88
CA ASP A 68 -12.79 7.94 22.24
C ASP A 68 -11.45 7.20 22.20
N GLU A 69 -10.34 7.87 21.88
CA GLU A 69 -9.01 7.27 21.97
C GLU A 69 -8.70 6.80 23.41
N LEU A 70 -9.08 7.59 24.42
CA LEU A 70 -8.90 7.21 25.81
C LEU A 70 -9.71 5.96 26.19
N LYS A 71 -11.00 5.90 25.82
CA LYS A 71 -11.86 4.71 26.02
C LYS A 71 -11.31 3.46 25.33
N MET A 72 -10.69 3.63 24.17
CA MET A 72 -10.07 2.54 23.41
C MET A 72 -8.76 2.08 24.07
N SER A 73 -7.99 3.00 24.64
CA SER A 73 -6.66 2.74 25.23
C SER A 73 -6.64 2.12 26.64
N SER A 74 -7.79 1.78 27.24
CA SER A 74 -7.88 1.30 28.63
C SER A 74 -6.92 0.13 28.92
N PRO A 75 -6.24 0.12 30.09
CA PRO A 75 -5.18 -0.84 30.37
C PRO A 75 -5.73 -2.25 30.55
N VAL A 76 -5.30 -3.19 29.71
CA VAL A 76 -5.25 -4.61 30.11
C VAL A 76 -4.04 -4.78 31.02
N VAL A 77 -4.29 -5.26 32.23
CA VAL A 77 -3.29 -5.55 33.25
C VAL A 77 -2.35 -6.66 32.74
N ASN A 78 -1.04 -6.37 32.79
CA ASN A 78 0.10 -7.25 32.54
C ASN A 78 0.39 -7.67 31.08
N SER A 79 1.38 -7.02 30.46
CA SER A 79 2.21 -7.66 29.44
C SER A 79 3.62 -7.91 30.01
N PRO A 80 4.23 -9.10 29.78
CA PRO A 80 5.64 -9.30 30.05
C PRO A 80 6.45 -8.48 29.05
N GLN A 81 7.24 -7.53 29.54
CA GLN A 81 8.20 -6.79 28.72
C GLN A 81 9.20 -7.77 28.09
N LEU A 82 9.42 -7.64 26.78
CA LEU A 82 10.59 -8.17 26.09
C LEU A 82 11.85 -7.80 26.90
N PRO A 83 12.81 -8.73 27.11
CA PRO A 83 14.00 -8.43 27.87
C PRO A 83 14.86 -7.43 27.08
N ILE A 84 14.83 -6.17 27.52
CA ILE A 84 15.87 -5.21 27.18
C ILE A 84 17.17 -5.82 27.71
N GLN A 85 18.07 -6.18 26.80
CA GLN A 85 19.46 -6.52 27.12
C GLN A 85 20.05 -5.36 27.93
N LYS A 86 20.13 -5.53 29.25
CA LYS A 86 20.96 -4.67 30.09
C LYS A 86 22.41 -5.04 29.79
N GLY A 87 23.10 -4.14 29.10
CA GLY A 87 24.56 -4.17 29.03
C GLY A 87 25.14 -4.23 30.45
N GLU A 88 25.97 -5.23 30.69
CA GLU A 88 26.75 -5.37 31.91
C GLU A 88 27.74 -4.19 32.02
N LEU A 89 27.47 -3.25 32.93
CA LEU A 89 28.51 -2.39 33.50
C LEU A 89 28.90 -2.97 34.86
N LYS A 90 29.97 -3.76 34.86
CA LYS A 90 30.65 -4.25 36.08
C LYS A 90 31.32 -3.08 36.78
N GLY A 91 30.69 -2.54 37.82
CA GLY A 91 31.30 -1.65 38.81
C GLY A 91 31.21 -2.25 40.21
N LYS A 92 32.32 -2.81 40.71
CA LYS A 92 32.45 -3.30 42.09
C LYS A 92 32.41 -2.13 43.08
N MET A 93 31.48 -2.12 44.03
CA MET A 93 31.73 -1.58 45.38
C MET A 93 31.05 -2.43 46.46
N LYS A 94 31.86 -2.87 47.42
CA LYS A 94 31.48 -3.62 48.63
C LYS A 94 30.86 -2.68 49.66
N GLY A 95 29.80 -3.12 50.33
CA GLY A 95 29.31 -2.53 51.59
C GLY A 95 28.31 -3.44 52.29
N LYS A 96 28.74 -4.11 53.36
CA LYS A 96 27.90 -4.94 54.24
C LYS A 96 26.96 -4.05 55.08
N SER A 97 25.68 -4.42 55.23
CA SER A 97 25.11 -4.77 56.56
C SER A 97 23.57 -4.96 56.60
N LYS A 98 23.19 -6.01 57.35
CA LYS A 98 22.04 -6.21 58.26
C LYS A 98 20.59 -6.34 57.74
N LYS A 99 20.06 -7.53 58.09
CA LYS A 99 18.66 -7.99 58.12
C LYS A 99 17.75 -7.05 58.94
N GLY A 100 16.52 -6.86 58.46
CA GLY A 100 15.39 -6.34 59.25
C GLY A 100 14.07 -6.42 58.49
N LYS A 101 13.18 -7.33 58.91
CA LYS A 101 11.79 -7.46 58.44
C LYS A 101 11.00 -6.18 58.73
N LYS A 102 10.35 -5.56 57.73
CA LYS A 102 9.17 -4.70 57.93
C LYS A 102 8.17 -4.90 56.78
N LYS A 103 6.91 -5.11 57.17
CA LYS A 103 5.72 -5.33 56.33
C LYS A 103 5.51 -4.16 55.35
N PRO A 104 4.97 -4.40 54.13
CA PRO A 104 4.56 -3.32 53.27
C PRO A 104 3.31 -2.64 53.85
N VAL A 105 3.39 -1.32 54.01
CA VAL A 105 2.28 -0.44 54.32
C VAL A 105 1.39 -0.36 53.07
N GLN A 106 0.14 -0.79 53.19
CA GLN A 106 -0.90 -0.50 52.20
C GLN A 106 -1.11 1.01 52.16
N VAL A 107 -0.66 1.66 51.08
CA VAL A 107 -1.14 2.99 50.71
C VAL A 107 -2.43 2.78 49.93
N THR A 108 -3.55 2.92 50.62
CA THR A 108 -4.88 3.03 50.04
C THR A 108 -5.03 4.41 49.40
N THR A 109 -4.67 4.53 48.13
CA THR A 109 -5.17 5.65 47.30
C THR A 109 -6.62 5.34 46.94
N ARG A 110 -7.54 6.10 47.56
CA ARG A 110 -8.95 6.17 47.18
C ARG A 110 -9.04 6.72 45.76
N GLU A 111 -9.23 5.84 44.78
CA GLU A 111 -9.83 6.18 43.49
C GLU A 111 -11.35 6.18 43.67
N SER A 112 -11.88 7.34 44.02
CA SER A 112 -13.31 7.63 43.90
C SER A 112 -13.43 9.11 43.64
N ASP A 113 -13.65 9.45 42.37
CA ASP A 113 -14.64 10.44 41.92
C ASP A 113 -14.30 10.88 40.50
N ILE A 114 -15.34 10.98 39.67
CA ILE A 114 -15.37 11.24 38.21
C ILE A 114 -15.44 9.97 37.36
N VAL A 115 -16.57 9.27 37.45
CA VAL A 115 -17.17 8.59 36.29
C VAL A 115 -18.62 9.07 36.23
N ALA A 116 -18.87 10.08 35.40
CA ALA A 116 -20.23 10.40 34.99
C ALA A 116 -20.77 9.22 34.17
N THR A 117 -22.00 8.87 34.45
CA THR A 117 -22.75 7.71 33.94
C THR A 117 -22.88 7.69 32.41
N THR A 118 -21.95 7.02 31.73
CA THR A 118 -22.19 6.41 30.41
C THR A 118 -22.06 4.91 30.60
N LYS A 119 -23.09 4.13 30.22
CA LYS A 119 -23.00 2.66 30.17
C LYS A 119 -21.70 2.30 29.44
N ASP A 120 -20.79 1.59 30.09
CA ASP A 120 -19.61 1.04 29.42
C ASP A 120 -20.09 0.19 28.23
N GLU A 121 -19.80 0.65 27.01
CA GLU A 121 -20.05 -0.13 25.80
C GLU A 121 -19.31 -1.46 25.89
N SER A 122 -20.01 -2.56 25.59
CA SER A 122 -19.38 -3.87 25.60
C SER A 122 -18.35 -3.96 24.49
N MET A 123 -17.36 -4.85 24.63
CA MET A 123 -16.36 -5.09 23.59
C MET A 123 -16.99 -5.54 22.25
N MET A 124 -18.13 -6.23 22.30
CA MET A 124 -18.91 -6.56 21.10
C MET A 124 -19.52 -5.32 20.46
N ASP A 125 -20.03 -4.38 21.26
CA ASP A 125 -20.57 -3.12 20.73
C ASP A 125 -19.49 -2.32 20.00
N ARG A 126 -18.23 -2.36 20.48
CA ARG A 126 -17.08 -1.75 19.77
C ARG A 126 -16.76 -2.43 18.45
N LEU A 127 -16.91 -3.74 18.36
CA LEU A 127 -16.71 -4.48 17.12
C LEU A 127 -17.85 -4.24 16.12
N ASP A 128 -19.04 -3.94 16.62
CA ASP A 128 -20.25 -3.79 15.81
C ASP A 128 -20.55 -2.34 15.40
N ASN A 129 -20.16 -1.35 16.19
CA ASN A 129 -20.52 0.04 15.94
C ASN A 129 -19.27 0.85 15.64
N GLN A 130 -19.24 1.47 14.46
CA GLN A 130 -18.21 2.46 14.13
C GLN A 130 -18.42 3.71 14.99
N PRO A 131 -17.35 4.37 15.48
CA PRO A 131 -17.48 5.59 16.25
C PRO A 131 -18.16 6.69 15.42
N SER A 132 -19.06 7.41 16.09
CA SER A 132 -19.77 8.57 15.55
C SER A 132 -19.50 9.80 16.41
N VAL A 133 -19.52 10.98 15.79
CA VAL A 133 -19.36 12.22 16.56
C VAL A 133 -20.64 12.58 17.30
N PRO A 134 -20.57 13.03 18.58
CA PRO A 134 -21.72 13.55 19.30
C PRO A 134 -22.38 14.74 18.58
N PRO A 135 -23.69 15.01 18.76
CA PRO A 135 -24.37 16.10 18.06
C PRO A 135 -23.77 17.48 18.33
N ASN A 136 -23.20 17.70 19.52
CA ASN A 136 -22.64 18.98 19.96
C ASN A 136 -21.10 18.95 19.99
N TRP A 137 -20.46 18.12 19.16
CA TRP A 137 -19.00 17.98 19.15
C TRP A 137 -18.24 19.27 18.80
N GLU A 138 -18.92 20.22 18.16
CA GLU A 138 -18.43 21.53 17.74
C GLU A 138 -18.47 22.56 18.87
N GLU A 139 -19.32 22.33 19.88
CA GLU A 139 -19.54 23.30 20.96
C GLU A 139 -18.32 23.39 21.88
N LEU A 140 -18.06 24.60 22.36
CA LEU A 140 -17.02 24.87 23.36
C LEU A 140 -17.36 24.08 24.64
N PRO A 141 -16.43 23.27 25.19
CA PRO A 141 -16.69 22.56 26.44
C PRO A 141 -16.98 23.55 27.57
N SER A 142 -17.87 23.18 28.49
CA SER A 142 -18.19 23.97 29.69
C SER A 142 -17.05 24.08 30.73
N LEU A 143 -15.82 23.69 30.36
CA LEU A 143 -14.68 23.59 31.26
C LEU A 143 -14.01 24.95 31.55
N LYS A 144 -13.39 25.02 32.74
CA LYS A 144 -12.55 26.11 33.27
C LYS A 144 -11.58 26.67 32.22
N ALA A 145 -11.71 27.97 31.90
CA ALA A 145 -10.81 28.83 31.11
C ALA A 145 -10.18 28.18 29.87
N VAL A 146 -10.68 28.54 28.68
CA VAL A 146 -10.02 28.24 27.40
C VAL A 146 -8.54 28.61 27.47
N ILE A 147 -7.68 27.69 27.06
CA ILE A 147 -6.23 27.89 27.09
C ILE A 147 -5.87 28.87 25.96
N THR A 148 -5.34 30.03 26.32
CA THR A 148 -4.87 31.06 25.38
C THR A 148 -3.36 31.29 25.48
N ASP A 149 -2.62 30.45 26.22
CA ASP A 149 -1.16 30.51 26.28
C ASP A 149 -0.55 29.77 25.08
N GLU A 150 0.14 30.51 24.20
CA GLU A 150 0.73 30.02 22.94
C GLU A 150 1.67 28.82 23.17
N THR A 151 2.54 28.91 24.17
CA THR A 151 3.53 27.84 24.45
C THR A 151 2.84 26.55 24.88
N THR A 152 1.80 26.65 25.72
CA THR A 152 0.98 25.52 26.15
C THR A 152 0.23 24.91 24.97
N LEU A 153 -0.44 25.73 24.14
CA LEU A 153 -1.16 25.26 22.95
C LEU A 153 -0.24 24.58 21.93
N ALA A 154 0.94 25.15 21.67
CA ALA A 154 1.94 24.55 20.78
C ALA A 154 2.41 23.18 21.31
N THR A 155 2.71 23.09 22.61
CA THR A 155 3.12 21.83 23.26
C THR A 155 2.02 20.76 23.18
N LEU A 156 0.76 21.16 23.40
CA LEU A 156 -0.39 20.27 23.28
C LEU A 156 -0.58 19.79 21.85
N ALA A 157 -0.58 20.69 20.86
CA ALA A 157 -0.77 20.36 19.46
C ALA A 157 0.27 19.37 18.93
N VAL A 158 1.56 19.59 19.22
CA VAL A 158 2.65 18.65 18.82
C VAL A 158 2.43 17.26 19.45
N THR A 159 1.98 17.22 20.70
CA THR A 159 1.70 15.97 21.41
C THR A 159 0.48 15.24 20.82
N LEU A 160 -0.58 15.97 20.49
CA LEU A 160 -1.80 15.44 19.86
C LEU A 160 -1.55 14.93 18.44
N GLN A 161 -0.80 15.68 17.62
CA GLN A 161 -0.37 15.23 16.29
C GLN A 161 0.48 13.96 16.38
N SER A 162 1.38 13.87 17.36
CA SER A 162 2.19 12.66 17.62
C SER A 162 1.34 11.46 18.06
N LEU A 163 0.19 11.70 18.71
CA LEU A 163 -0.81 10.71 19.07
C LEU A 163 -1.80 10.39 17.94
N LYS A 164 -1.67 11.03 16.78
CA LYS A 164 -2.61 10.90 15.65
C LYS A 164 -4.03 11.38 15.99
N LEU A 165 -4.12 12.49 16.74
CA LEU A 165 -5.38 13.15 17.14
C LEU A 165 -5.52 14.54 16.47
N PRO A 166 -5.62 14.62 15.13
CA PRO A 166 -5.62 15.88 14.41
C PRO A 166 -6.87 16.73 14.71
N LEU A 167 -8.04 16.12 14.94
CA LEU A 167 -9.27 16.87 15.21
C LEU A 167 -9.18 17.59 16.56
N THR A 168 -8.67 16.89 17.58
CA THR A 168 -8.42 17.46 18.90
C THR A 168 -7.41 18.61 18.82
N ALA A 169 -6.34 18.44 18.04
CA ALA A 169 -5.33 19.49 17.85
C ALA A 169 -5.91 20.74 17.18
N TYR A 170 -6.79 20.57 16.20
CA TYR A 170 -7.54 21.67 15.60
C TYR A 170 -8.48 22.36 16.61
N GLN A 171 -9.27 21.58 17.36
CA GLN A 171 -10.28 22.09 18.29
C GLN A 171 -9.70 23.05 19.34
N ILE A 172 -8.55 22.71 19.92
CA ILE A 172 -7.92 23.57 20.95
C ILE A 172 -7.58 24.97 20.42
N TYR A 173 -7.19 25.09 19.14
CA TYR A 173 -6.93 26.38 18.50
C TYR A 173 -8.20 27.07 18.04
N ALA A 174 -9.19 26.34 17.53
CA ALA A 174 -10.49 26.91 17.17
C ALA A 174 -11.19 27.54 18.39
N TRP A 175 -11.06 26.92 19.56
CA TRP A 175 -11.57 27.46 20.83
C TRP A 175 -10.79 28.70 21.29
N ALA A 176 -9.46 28.69 21.15
CA ALA A 176 -8.62 29.85 21.45
C ALA A 176 -8.98 31.05 20.55
N VAL A 177 -9.18 30.83 19.24
CA VAL A 177 -9.65 31.84 18.28
C VAL A 177 -10.99 32.44 18.71
N SER A 178 -11.93 31.60 19.16
CA SER A 178 -13.26 32.03 19.59
C SER A 178 -13.22 32.94 20.85
N THR A 179 -12.17 32.82 21.66
CA THR A 179 -12.01 33.57 22.92
C THR A 179 -11.17 34.83 22.75
N ALA A 180 -10.04 34.72 22.06
CA ALA A 180 -9.06 35.78 21.89
C ALA A 180 -8.41 35.67 20.49
N PRO A 181 -9.03 36.17 19.42
CA PRO A 181 -8.49 36.01 18.07
C PRO A 181 -7.17 36.77 17.92
N SER A 182 -6.12 36.05 17.51
CA SER A 182 -4.80 36.57 17.17
C SER A 182 -4.36 36.02 15.80
N GLU A 183 -3.39 36.68 15.16
CA GLU A 183 -2.82 36.22 13.88
C GLU A 183 -2.26 34.79 14.01
N GLU A 184 -1.54 34.50 15.09
CA GLU A 184 -0.98 33.17 15.35
C GLU A 184 -2.08 32.12 15.54
N PHE A 185 -3.12 32.40 16.35
CA PHE A 185 -4.19 31.42 16.58
C PHE A 185 -5.01 31.15 15.34
N LEU A 186 -5.32 32.18 14.55
CA LEU A 186 -6.03 32.02 13.28
C LEU A 186 -5.20 31.19 12.30
N THR A 187 -3.91 31.50 12.17
CA THR A 187 -2.98 30.78 11.30
C THR A 187 -2.85 29.31 11.73
N LYS A 188 -2.67 29.05 13.02
CA LYS A 188 -2.55 27.70 13.57
C LYS A 188 -3.86 26.92 13.43
N SER A 189 -5.01 27.53 13.73
CA SER A 189 -6.33 26.93 13.51
C SER A 189 -6.54 26.56 12.05
N PHE A 190 -6.11 27.42 11.11
CA PHE A 190 -6.20 27.14 9.69
C PHE A 190 -5.33 25.93 9.30
N THR A 191 -4.03 25.98 9.61
CA THR A 191 -3.09 24.91 9.25
C THR A 191 -3.40 23.56 9.89
N LEU A 192 -3.85 23.54 11.16
CA LEU A 192 -4.26 22.30 11.83
C LEU A 192 -5.54 21.72 11.23
N GLY A 193 -6.46 22.56 10.74
CA GLY A 193 -7.63 22.11 10.01
C GLY A 193 -7.27 21.41 8.69
N LEU A 194 -6.21 21.86 8.00
CA LEU A 194 -5.67 21.12 6.83
C LEU A 194 -5.15 19.74 7.25
N GLY A 195 -4.52 19.62 8.41
CA GLY A 195 -4.10 18.33 8.97
C GLY A 195 -5.26 17.37 9.25
N VAL A 196 -6.42 17.89 9.65
CA VAL A 196 -7.66 17.09 9.78
C VAL A 196 -8.11 16.58 8.41
N LEU A 197 -8.13 17.45 7.40
CA LEU A 197 -8.58 17.11 6.04
C LEU A 197 -7.62 16.15 5.30
N ALA A 198 -6.32 16.22 5.60
CA ALA A 198 -5.30 15.32 5.08
C ALA A 198 -5.36 13.91 5.71
N SER A 199 -5.79 13.81 6.97
CA SER A 199 -5.78 12.56 7.72
C SER A 199 -6.92 11.62 7.29
N PRO A 200 -6.67 10.30 7.19
CA PRO A 200 -7.74 9.33 6.98
C PRO A 200 -8.69 9.30 8.19
N SER A 201 -9.98 9.12 7.93
CA SER A 201 -11.03 9.18 8.96
C SER A 201 -11.20 7.84 9.68
N ARG A 202 -11.34 7.90 11.02
CA ARG A 202 -11.83 6.77 11.85
C ARG A 202 -13.36 6.70 11.94
N TRP A 203 -14.02 7.83 11.70
CA TRP A 203 -15.45 8.03 11.91
C TRP A 203 -16.29 7.41 10.79
N ASP A 204 -17.55 7.11 11.11
CA ASP A 204 -18.54 6.73 10.11
C ASP A 204 -18.69 7.81 9.01
N LYS A 205 -19.29 7.42 7.88
CA LYS A 205 -19.42 8.29 6.70
C LYS A 205 -20.16 9.60 7.02
N THR A 206 -21.26 9.54 7.77
CA THR A 206 -22.06 10.72 8.13
C THR A 206 -21.29 11.66 9.07
N SER A 207 -20.61 11.10 10.07
CA SER A 207 -19.76 11.84 11.00
C SER A 207 -18.58 12.50 10.28
N ARG A 208 -17.94 11.78 9.34
CA ARG A 208 -16.88 12.33 8.49
C ARG A 208 -17.38 13.52 7.65
N GLU A 209 -18.52 13.38 6.97
CA GLU A 209 -19.10 14.45 6.17
C GLU A 209 -19.44 15.69 7.01
N LYS A 210 -19.94 15.50 8.24
CA LYS A 210 -20.18 16.58 9.21
C LYS A 210 -18.87 17.28 9.60
N ILE A 211 -17.85 16.53 9.98
CA ILE A 211 -16.54 17.09 10.34
C ILE A 211 -15.95 17.87 9.16
N GLU A 212 -15.87 17.27 7.98
CA GLU A 212 -15.29 17.93 6.80
C GLU A 212 -16.05 19.21 6.43
N THR A 213 -17.39 19.17 6.52
CA THR A 213 -18.23 20.36 6.29
C THR A 213 -17.93 21.46 7.30
N HIS A 214 -17.86 21.13 8.58
CA HIS A 214 -17.54 22.07 9.64
C HIS A 214 -16.14 22.67 9.44
N ILE A 215 -15.11 21.83 9.32
CA ILE A 215 -13.72 22.25 9.18
C ILE A 215 -13.56 23.19 7.98
N LEU A 216 -14.02 22.80 6.79
CA LEU A 216 -13.87 23.63 5.60
C LEU A 216 -14.61 24.98 5.71
N SER A 217 -15.79 25.00 6.35
CA SER A 217 -16.50 26.25 6.61
C SER A 217 -15.74 27.15 7.59
N GLN A 218 -15.17 26.58 8.65
CA GLN A 218 -14.38 27.32 9.63
C GLN A 218 -13.05 27.81 9.06
N LEU A 219 -12.40 27.04 8.19
CA LEU A 219 -11.20 27.48 7.48
C LEU A 219 -11.47 28.77 6.69
N GLN A 220 -12.61 28.84 6.00
CA GLN A 220 -13.02 30.06 5.29
C GLN A 220 -13.27 31.22 6.26
N VAL A 221 -13.97 31.00 7.38
CA VAL A 221 -14.26 32.03 8.39
C VAL A 221 -12.98 32.56 9.05
N VAL A 222 -12.10 31.66 9.49
CA VAL A 222 -10.81 31.99 10.11
C VAL A 222 -9.92 32.79 9.15
N ALA A 223 -9.87 32.41 7.87
CA ALA A 223 -9.14 33.15 6.86
C ALA A 223 -9.71 34.56 6.63
N LEU A 224 -11.04 34.73 6.63
CA LEU A 224 -11.67 36.05 6.54
C LEU A 224 -11.45 36.91 7.80
N GLN A 225 -11.44 36.31 8.99
CA GLN A 225 -11.09 37.00 10.24
C GLN A 225 -9.63 37.46 10.22
N LEU A 226 -8.72 36.62 9.73
CA LEU A 226 -7.32 36.96 9.55
C LEU A 226 -7.17 38.16 8.61
N ALA A 227 -7.84 38.13 7.46
CA ALA A 227 -7.83 39.26 6.52
C ALA A 227 -8.31 40.58 7.19
N ARG A 228 -9.35 40.51 8.03
CA ARG A 228 -9.85 41.69 8.77
C ARG A 228 -8.85 42.21 9.80
N LEU A 229 -8.23 41.32 10.58
CA LEU A 229 -7.25 41.71 11.61
C LEU A 229 -6.02 42.37 10.99
N VAL A 230 -5.48 41.78 9.92
CA VAL A 230 -4.33 42.31 9.18
C VAL A 230 -4.62 43.74 8.69
N VAL A 231 -5.82 43.98 8.14
CA VAL A 231 -6.25 45.32 7.73
C VAL A 231 -6.37 46.28 8.91
N GLN A 232 -6.91 45.82 10.06
CA GLN A 232 -7.05 46.65 11.27
C GLN A 232 -5.71 47.03 11.91
N GLN A 233 -4.70 46.15 11.81
CA GLN A 233 -3.37 46.36 12.38
C GLN A 233 -2.47 47.24 11.50
N GLY A 234 -2.95 47.66 10.32
CA GLY A 234 -2.17 48.48 9.38
C GLY A 234 -1.01 47.72 8.73
N GLU A 235 -1.08 46.39 8.72
CA GLU A 235 -0.07 45.53 8.11
C GLU A 235 -0.13 45.58 6.57
N SER A 236 0.88 44.98 5.92
CA SER A 236 1.04 45.07 4.47
C SER A 236 -0.21 44.58 3.71
N VAL A 237 -0.53 45.27 2.61
CA VAL A 237 -1.58 44.84 1.65
C VAL A 237 -1.32 43.41 1.12
N CYS A 238 -0.09 42.92 1.18
CA CYS A 238 0.28 41.55 0.83
C CYS A 238 -0.35 40.51 1.79
N SER A 239 -0.24 40.71 3.10
CA SER A 239 -0.78 39.80 4.11
C SER A 239 -2.31 39.68 4.04
N SER A 240 -3.01 40.79 3.74
CA SER A 240 -4.47 40.77 3.60
C SER A 240 -4.92 40.04 2.33
N ARG A 241 -4.16 40.18 1.23
CA ARG A 241 -4.41 39.45 -0.01
C ARG A 241 -4.23 37.94 0.18
N LEU A 242 -3.16 37.55 0.88
CA LEU A 242 -2.88 36.16 1.22
C LEU A 242 -4.02 35.50 1.99
N ALA A 243 -4.47 36.13 3.07
CA ALA A 243 -5.59 35.63 3.89
C ALA A 243 -6.91 35.55 3.10
N THR A 244 -7.16 36.50 2.20
CA THR A 244 -8.33 36.44 1.30
C THR A 244 -8.21 35.30 0.30
N GLY A 245 -7.01 35.04 -0.23
CA GLY A 245 -6.72 33.88 -1.07
C GLY A 245 -6.98 32.55 -0.36
N TRP A 246 -6.63 32.46 0.93
CA TRP A 246 -6.95 31.28 1.76
C TRP A 246 -8.45 31.06 1.88
N ALA A 247 -9.22 32.12 2.13
CA ALA A 247 -10.67 32.03 2.23
C ALA A 247 -11.31 31.62 0.88
N THR A 248 -10.80 32.14 -0.24
CA THR A 248 -11.24 31.77 -1.59
C THR A 248 -10.93 30.30 -1.89
N GLN A 249 -9.73 29.81 -1.58
CA GLN A 249 -9.35 28.40 -1.76
C GLN A 249 -10.20 27.46 -0.88
N ALA A 250 -10.47 27.84 0.37
CA ALA A 250 -11.35 27.08 1.25
C ALA A 250 -12.80 27.02 0.72
N ALA A 251 -13.30 28.10 0.12
CA ALA A 251 -14.61 28.10 -0.53
C ALA A 251 -14.65 27.15 -1.73
N LEU A 252 -13.57 27.11 -2.54
CA LEU A 252 -13.44 26.18 -3.65
C LEU A 252 -13.44 24.72 -3.17
N TRP A 253 -12.68 24.39 -2.12
CA TRP A 253 -12.69 23.04 -1.53
C TRP A 253 -14.07 22.63 -1.01
N GLN A 254 -14.85 23.54 -0.41
CA GLN A 254 -16.23 23.25 0.00
C GLN A 254 -17.14 22.87 -1.17
N LEU A 255 -16.89 23.42 -2.35
CA LEU A 255 -17.64 23.09 -3.56
C LEU A 255 -17.19 21.78 -4.19
N GLN A 256 -15.88 21.50 -4.16
CA GLN A 256 -15.29 20.33 -4.82
C GLN A 256 -15.36 19.04 -3.99
N TRP A 257 -15.21 19.12 -2.67
CA TRP A 257 -14.94 17.93 -1.84
C TRP A 257 -16.15 17.43 -1.05
N LEU A 258 -17.12 18.29 -0.81
CA LEU A 258 -18.28 17.98 0.01
C LEU A 258 -19.47 17.56 -0.85
N PRO A 259 -20.42 16.78 -0.30
CA PRO A 259 -21.65 16.42 -1.01
C PRO A 259 -22.44 17.64 -1.48
N TYR A 260 -23.21 17.45 -2.55
CA TYR A 260 -24.07 18.49 -3.11
C TYR A 260 -25.00 19.09 -2.06
N ASN A 261 -25.06 20.42 -2.01
CA ASN A 261 -25.96 21.16 -1.13
C ASN A 261 -26.47 22.42 -1.85
N GLU A 262 -27.78 22.55 -1.97
CA GLU A 262 -28.44 23.61 -2.74
C GLU A 262 -28.02 25.02 -2.31
N LYS A 263 -28.02 25.31 -1.00
CA LYS A 263 -27.63 26.63 -0.46
C LYS A 263 -26.18 26.95 -0.77
N ARG A 264 -25.29 25.95 -0.65
CA ARG A 264 -23.87 26.11 -0.95
C ARG A 264 -23.67 26.43 -2.43
N GLN A 265 -24.33 25.69 -3.31
CA GLN A 265 -24.21 25.84 -4.76
C GLN A 265 -24.80 27.16 -5.27
N LEU A 266 -25.79 27.72 -4.57
CA LEU A 266 -26.36 29.02 -4.92
C LEU A 266 -25.42 30.20 -4.59
N ILE A 267 -24.69 30.12 -3.46
CA ILE A 267 -23.96 31.27 -2.89
C ILE A 267 -22.45 31.19 -3.12
N LEU A 268 -21.83 30.06 -2.81
CA LEU A 268 -20.36 29.96 -2.78
C LEU A 268 -19.68 30.18 -4.14
N PRO A 269 -20.20 29.71 -5.29
CA PRO A 269 -19.53 29.93 -6.57
C PRO A 269 -19.37 31.42 -6.88
N ARG A 270 -20.46 32.18 -6.74
CA ARG A 270 -20.47 33.64 -6.94
C ARG A 270 -19.57 34.37 -5.94
N LEU A 271 -19.58 33.93 -4.68
CA LEU A 271 -18.72 34.51 -3.65
C LEU A 271 -17.25 34.26 -3.97
N ALA A 272 -16.85 33.02 -4.25
CA ALA A 272 -15.49 32.64 -4.57
C ALA A 272 -14.98 33.40 -5.81
N GLU A 273 -15.79 33.46 -6.88
CA GLU A 273 -15.49 34.24 -8.09
C GLU A 273 -15.29 35.73 -7.76
N SER A 274 -16.21 36.34 -7.01
CA SER A 274 -16.10 37.76 -6.64
C SER A 274 -14.86 38.07 -5.79
N MET A 275 -14.46 37.15 -4.90
CA MET A 275 -13.24 37.30 -4.09
C MET A 275 -11.98 37.15 -4.95
N ALA A 276 -11.96 36.19 -5.87
CA ALA A 276 -10.85 35.98 -6.79
C ALA A 276 -10.67 37.17 -7.75
N LEU A 277 -11.75 37.65 -8.37
CA LEU A 277 -11.71 38.83 -9.25
C LEU A 277 -11.27 40.10 -8.51
N ARG A 278 -11.71 40.28 -7.26
CA ARG A 278 -11.25 41.40 -6.43
C ARG A 278 -9.75 41.32 -6.15
N LEU A 279 -9.22 40.13 -5.89
CA LEU A 279 -7.77 39.94 -5.70
C LEU A 279 -7.00 40.31 -6.96
N ILE A 280 -7.48 39.91 -8.15
CA ILE A 280 -6.87 40.28 -9.44
C ILE A 280 -6.87 41.81 -9.61
N GLN A 281 -7.99 42.48 -9.33
CA GLN A 281 -8.10 43.95 -9.44
C GLN A 281 -7.14 44.69 -8.49
N GLN A 282 -6.89 44.13 -7.30
CA GLN A 282 -6.00 44.70 -6.30
C GLN A 282 -4.51 44.52 -6.63
N GLU A 283 -4.16 43.72 -7.64
CA GLU A 283 -2.78 43.47 -8.05
C GLU A 283 -2.26 44.42 -9.14
N VAL A 284 -3.12 45.25 -9.72
CA VAL A 284 -2.77 46.18 -10.81
C VAL A 284 -1.67 47.16 -10.33
N GLY A 285 -0.44 47.00 -10.85
CA GLY A 285 0.73 47.85 -10.56
C GLY A 285 1.87 47.19 -9.77
N THR A 286 1.64 46.00 -9.21
CA THR A 286 2.70 45.09 -8.71
C THR A 286 2.79 43.90 -9.66
N ASN A 287 3.95 43.24 -9.82
CA ASN A 287 4.02 41.97 -10.57
C ASN A 287 2.92 41.02 -10.03
N GLY A 288 1.84 40.84 -10.79
CA GLY A 288 0.64 40.13 -10.33
C GLY A 288 0.95 38.68 -9.98
N SER A 289 0.27 38.12 -8.97
CA SER A 289 0.48 36.74 -8.54
C SER A 289 -0.22 35.80 -9.51
N ALA A 290 0.57 35.04 -10.27
CA ALA A 290 0.07 33.97 -11.14
C ALA A 290 -0.91 33.01 -10.42
N GLU A 291 -0.71 32.82 -9.12
CA GLU A 291 -1.54 31.95 -8.26
C GLU A 291 -2.98 32.44 -8.09
N VAL A 292 -3.22 33.75 -8.00
CA VAL A 292 -4.58 34.29 -7.86
C VAL A 292 -5.37 34.06 -9.14
N ARG A 293 -4.72 34.21 -10.31
CA ARG A 293 -5.34 33.92 -11.62
C ARG A 293 -5.63 32.44 -11.78
N LEU A 294 -4.71 31.56 -11.38
CA LEU A 294 -4.94 30.11 -11.34
C LEU A 294 -6.12 29.74 -10.45
N LEU A 295 -6.22 30.35 -9.27
CA LEU A 295 -7.35 30.14 -8.37
C LEU A 295 -8.67 30.55 -9.04
N CYS A 296 -8.70 31.71 -9.68
CA CYS A 296 -9.88 32.18 -10.42
C CYS A 296 -10.24 31.25 -11.57
N HIS A 297 -9.24 30.78 -12.33
CA HIS A 297 -9.43 29.80 -13.40
C HIS A 297 -10.10 28.52 -12.88
N ARG A 298 -9.60 27.94 -11.79
CA ARG A 298 -10.19 26.73 -11.17
C ARG A 298 -11.63 26.94 -10.69
N ILE A 299 -11.97 28.14 -10.23
CA ILE A 299 -13.34 28.51 -9.82
C ILE A 299 -14.27 28.61 -11.03
N LEU A 300 -13.82 29.21 -12.12
CA LEU A 300 -14.59 29.33 -13.35
C LEU A 300 -14.74 27.99 -14.08
N GLU A 301 -13.71 27.14 -14.01
CA GLU A 301 -13.74 25.76 -14.52
C GLU A 301 -14.85 24.96 -13.82
N LEU A 302 -14.96 25.06 -12.49
CA LEU A 302 -16.04 24.44 -11.73
C LEU A 302 -17.43 24.97 -12.14
N GLN A 303 -17.52 26.23 -12.57
CA GLN A 303 -18.76 26.84 -13.06
C GLN A 303 -19.01 26.61 -14.56
N ALA A 304 -18.12 25.90 -15.26
CA ALA A 304 -18.16 25.67 -16.71
C ALA A 304 -18.26 26.97 -17.52
N LYS A 305 -17.44 27.99 -17.18
CA LYS A 305 -17.38 29.30 -17.88
C LYS A 305 -16.07 29.50 -18.67
N PRO A 306 -15.88 28.80 -19.81
CA PRO A 306 -14.61 28.83 -20.55
C PRO A 306 -14.27 30.16 -21.23
N ALA A 307 -15.27 30.96 -21.62
CA ALA A 307 -15.05 32.30 -22.17
C ALA A 307 -14.43 33.25 -21.13
N ASP A 308 -14.98 33.26 -19.91
CA ASP A 308 -14.49 34.10 -18.81
C ASP A 308 -13.06 33.66 -18.39
N MET A 309 -12.77 32.35 -18.43
CA MET A 309 -11.41 31.83 -18.20
C MET A 309 -10.41 32.37 -19.23
N LEU A 310 -10.81 32.42 -20.49
CA LEU A 310 -9.97 32.92 -21.58
C LEU A 310 -9.69 34.42 -21.43
N GLU A 311 -10.70 35.21 -21.05
CA GLU A 311 -10.56 36.65 -20.82
C GLU A 311 -9.49 36.95 -19.75
N ILE A 312 -9.49 36.20 -18.64
CA ILE A 312 -8.50 36.36 -17.55
C ILE A 312 -7.08 36.05 -18.02
N LEU A 313 -6.92 35.05 -18.87
CA LEU A 313 -5.60 34.67 -19.42
C LEU A 313 -5.12 35.60 -20.54
N GLN A 314 -6.02 36.32 -21.20
CA GLN A 314 -5.69 37.27 -22.28
C GLN A 314 -5.22 38.64 -21.76
N GLN A 315 -5.51 38.99 -20.51
CA GLN A 315 -5.03 40.26 -19.92
C GLN A 315 -3.49 40.32 -19.89
N ASP A 316 -2.90 41.33 -20.53
CA ASP A 316 -1.45 41.57 -20.85
C ASP A 316 -0.47 41.63 -19.65
N SER A 317 -0.88 41.21 -18.46
CA SER A 317 -0.19 41.44 -17.18
C SER A 317 0.05 40.16 -16.38
N ILE A 318 0.23 39.00 -17.04
CA ILE A 318 0.80 37.82 -16.37
C ILE A 318 2.32 38.02 -16.38
N PRO A 319 2.98 38.33 -15.26
CA PRO A 319 4.43 38.40 -15.22
C PRO A 319 4.99 37.00 -15.49
N ILE A 320 5.37 36.78 -16.74
CA ILE A 320 6.23 35.69 -17.17
C ILE A 320 7.65 36.11 -16.75
N ALA A 321 8.01 35.87 -15.49
CA ALA A 321 9.36 36.15 -15.02
C ALA A 321 9.74 35.21 -13.87
N GLU A 322 11.05 34.93 -13.84
CA GLU A 322 11.75 33.92 -13.05
C GLU A 322 11.25 33.75 -11.62
N ALA A 323 11.17 32.49 -11.18
CA ALA A 323 10.85 32.15 -9.81
C ALA A 323 11.69 33.03 -8.87
N PRO A 324 11.08 33.73 -7.89
CA PRO A 324 11.85 34.53 -6.95
C PRO A 324 12.90 33.62 -6.32
N SER A 325 14.17 34.03 -6.41
CA SER A 325 15.29 33.31 -5.83
C SER A 325 15.01 33.07 -4.34
N GLY A 326 14.83 31.80 -3.97
CA GLY A 326 14.50 31.39 -2.60
C GLY A 326 13.04 30.99 -2.32
N SER A 327 12.15 30.85 -3.32
CA SER A 327 10.84 30.22 -3.07
C SER A 327 11.00 28.72 -2.73
N GLU A 328 10.47 28.30 -1.57
CA GLU A 328 10.57 26.92 -1.07
C GLU A 328 9.90 25.89 -2.02
N PHE A 329 8.95 26.33 -2.85
CA PHE A 329 8.16 25.47 -3.74
C PHE A 329 8.33 25.76 -5.25
N GLY A 330 9.14 26.76 -5.65
CA GLY A 330 9.67 26.88 -7.02
C GLY A 330 8.68 26.92 -8.19
N VAL A 331 7.47 27.49 -8.07
CA VAL A 331 6.48 27.48 -9.17
C VAL A 331 5.90 28.86 -9.44
N SER A 332 6.16 29.38 -10.64
CA SER A 332 5.35 30.40 -11.32
C SER A 332 4.87 29.81 -12.65
N LEU A 333 3.70 30.23 -13.12
CA LEU A 333 3.20 29.83 -14.44
C LEU A 333 4.20 30.24 -15.52
N THR A 334 4.68 29.28 -16.30
CA THR A 334 5.53 29.60 -17.46
C THR A 334 4.67 30.13 -18.61
N ALA A 335 5.26 30.90 -19.53
CA ALA A 335 4.58 31.34 -20.75
C ALA A 335 3.96 30.16 -21.52
N TYR A 336 4.72 29.06 -21.57
CA TYR A 336 4.30 27.80 -22.17
C TYR A 336 3.03 27.23 -21.51
N GLN A 337 2.96 27.20 -20.18
CA GLN A 337 1.77 26.72 -19.45
C GLN A 337 0.54 27.60 -19.70
N VAL A 338 0.72 28.92 -19.77
CA VAL A 338 -0.38 29.84 -20.08
C VAL A 338 -0.92 29.61 -21.50
N GLN A 339 -0.04 29.46 -22.49
CA GLN A 339 -0.45 29.23 -23.87
C GLN A 339 -1.14 27.88 -24.07
N THR A 340 -0.63 26.81 -23.45
CA THR A 340 -1.27 25.50 -23.49
C THR A 340 -2.64 25.50 -22.79
N MET A 341 -2.82 26.24 -21.70
CA MET A 341 -4.14 26.47 -21.09
C MET A 341 -5.08 27.20 -22.05
N LYS A 342 -4.63 28.28 -22.71
CA LYS A 342 -5.44 29.00 -23.72
C LYS A 342 -5.87 28.08 -24.85
N ALA A 343 -4.96 27.29 -25.41
CA ALA A 343 -5.28 26.36 -26.49
C ALA A 343 -6.37 25.37 -26.07
N LYS A 344 -6.27 24.78 -24.87
CA LYS A 344 -7.31 23.89 -24.31
C LYS A 344 -8.65 24.59 -24.13
N LEU A 345 -8.67 25.84 -23.69
CA LEU A 345 -9.91 26.63 -23.55
C LEU A 345 -10.53 26.94 -24.92
N PHE A 346 -9.73 27.28 -25.93
CA PHE A 346 -10.21 27.45 -27.31
C PHE A 346 -10.85 26.17 -27.86
N THR A 347 -10.28 25.00 -27.55
CA THR A 347 -10.90 23.70 -27.86
C THR A 347 -12.25 23.52 -27.15
N GLN A 348 -12.39 23.93 -25.89
CA GLN A 348 -13.65 23.83 -25.13
C GLN A 348 -14.77 24.73 -25.67
N ILE A 349 -14.43 25.90 -26.24
CA ILE A 349 -15.40 26.80 -26.89
C ILE A 349 -15.60 26.48 -28.38
N GLU A 350 -15.10 25.32 -28.83
CA GLU A 350 -15.18 24.83 -30.21
C GLU A 350 -14.48 25.73 -31.26
N ASP A 351 -13.60 26.63 -30.83
CA ASP A 351 -12.72 27.39 -31.73
C ASP A 351 -11.41 26.62 -31.96
N TYR A 352 -11.53 25.50 -32.66
CA TYR A 352 -10.41 24.64 -33.01
C TYR A 352 -9.37 25.36 -33.89
N SER A 353 -9.77 26.41 -34.62
CA SER A 353 -8.85 27.18 -35.48
C SER A 353 -7.90 28.05 -34.66
N ALA A 354 -8.40 28.73 -33.63
CA ALA A 354 -7.57 29.50 -32.71
C ALA A 354 -6.67 28.57 -31.88
N ALA A 355 -7.21 27.46 -31.36
CA ALA A 355 -6.43 26.46 -30.62
C ALA A 355 -5.27 25.91 -31.46
N ARG A 356 -5.55 25.51 -32.71
CA ARG A 356 -4.55 25.00 -33.66
C ARG A 356 -3.40 25.98 -33.87
N ARG A 357 -3.69 27.27 -34.07
CA ARG A 357 -2.64 28.29 -34.28
C ARG A 357 -1.72 28.41 -33.07
N ILE A 358 -2.26 28.34 -31.85
CA ILE A 358 -1.44 28.36 -30.63
C ILE A 358 -0.53 27.13 -30.57
N TYR A 359 -1.04 25.94 -30.89
CA TYR A 359 -0.20 24.75 -30.97
C TYR A 359 0.88 24.87 -32.05
N GLU A 360 0.58 25.43 -33.23
CA GLU A 360 1.57 25.70 -34.28
C GLU A 360 2.66 26.67 -33.80
N ASP A 361 2.30 27.75 -33.09
CA ASP A 361 3.24 28.72 -32.52
C ASP A 361 4.13 28.11 -31.43
N LEU A 362 3.58 27.20 -30.61
CA LEU A 362 4.34 26.46 -29.59
C LEU A 362 5.28 25.44 -30.23
N LEU A 363 4.82 24.71 -31.26
CA LEU A 363 5.61 23.74 -32.00
C LEU A 363 6.71 24.39 -32.85
N ALA A 364 6.53 25.64 -33.29
CA ALA A 364 7.60 26.40 -33.93
C ALA A 364 8.78 26.67 -32.98
N GLN A 365 8.51 26.77 -31.67
CA GLN A 365 9.55 26.96 -30.64
C GLN A 365 10.12 25.63 -30.13
N ASN A 366 9.26 24.63 -29.94
CA ASN A 366 9.64 23.28 -29.52
C ASN A 366 8.94 22.22 -30.38
N PRO A 367 9.52 21.83 -31.52
CA PRO A 367 8.86 20.92 -32.47
C PRO A 367 8.71 19.48 -31.98
N ASP A 368 9.40 19.10 -30.90
CA ASP A 368 9.39 17.76 -30.30
C ASP A 368 8.36 17.62 -29.15
N ASP A 369 7.52 18.64 -28.92
CA ASP A 369 6.51 18.62 -27.87
C ASP A 369 5.32 17.72 -28.24
N TRP A 370 5.33 16.49 -27.69
CA TRP A 370 4.27 15.51 -27.90
C TRP A 370 2.87 15.99 -27.52
N THR A 371 2.73 16.77 -26.44
CA THR A 371 1.41 17.25 -25.99
C THR A 371 0.83 18.26 -26.98
N CYS A 372 1.67 19.16 -27.50
CA CYS A 372 1.25 20.12 -28.52
C CYS A 372 0.98 19.46 -29.87
N LEU A 373 1.76 18.43 -30.24
CA LEU A 373 1.50 17.63 -31.45
C LEU A 373 0.14 16.92 -31.37
N GLN A 374 -0.18 16.27 -30.24
CA GLN A 374 -1.49 15.65 -30.01
C GLN A 374 -2.62 16.68 -30.06
N GLY A 375 -2.46 17.82 -29.37
CA GLY A 375 -3.45 18.91 -29.39
C GLY A 375 -3.68 19.49 -30.79
N HIS A 376 -2.64 19.58 -31.62
CA HIS A 376 -2.75 19.98 -33.02
C HIS A 376 -3.57 18.98 -33.84
N LEU A 377 -3.27 17.69 -33.72
CA LEU A 377 -4.01 16.60 -34.38
C LEU A 377 -5.49 16.62 -33.98
N ASP A 378 -5.78 16.72 -32.68
CA ASP A 378 -7.16 16.75 -32.17
C ASP A 378 -7.96 17.92 -32.77
N CYS A 379 -7.35 19.11 -32.84
CA CYS A 379 -7.98 20.28 -33.45
C CYS A 379 -8.22 20.06 -34.95
N CYS A 380 -7.24 19.52 -35.68
CA CYS A 380 -7.33 19.24 -37.12
C CYS A 380 -8.38 18.17 -37.43
N ALA A 381 -8.51 17.14 -36.59
CA ALA A 381 -9.53 16.11 -36.73
C ALA A 381 -10.95 16.69 -36.59
N LYS A 382 -11.15 17.65 -35.67
CA LYS A 382 -12.45 18.31 -35.46
C LYS A 382 -12.88 19.26 -36.59
N ILE A 383 -11.92 19.82 -37.31
CA ILE A 383 -12.19 20.62 -38.54
C ILE A 383 -12.12 19.78 -39.82
N GLU A 384 -12.16 18.43 -39.69
CA GLU A 384 -12.12 17.48 -40.82
C GLU A 384 -10.93 17.69 -41.76
N SER A 385 -9.78 18.06 -41.20
CA SER A 385 -8.58 18.45 -41.97
C SER A 385 -7.30 17.87 -41.37
N VAL A 386 -7.31 16.55 -41.11
CA VAL A 386 -6.16 15.79 -40.59
C VAL A 386 -4.93 15.92 -41.51
N ASP A 387 -5.14 16.15 -42.81
CA ASP A 387 -4.08 16.42 -43.80
C ASP A 387 -3.23 17.65 -43.45
N LEU A 388 -3.76 18.60 -42.67
CA LEU A 388 -2.99 19.75 -42.17
C LEU A 388 -1.90 19.29 -41.22
N THR A 389 -2.19 18.36 -40.31
CA THR A 389 -1.19 17.77 -39.41
C THR A 389 -0.16 16.95 -40.19
N CYS A 390 -0.59 16.14 -41.16
CA CYS A 390 0.30 15.42 -42.08
C CYS A 390 1.28 16.37 -42.77
N SER A 391 0.76 17.47 -43.32
CA SER A 391 1.54 18.48 -44.04
C SER A 391 2.47 19.27 -43.12
N PHE A 392 2.02 19.61 -41.92
CA PHE A 392 2.80 20.36 -40.93
C PHE A 392 4.00 19.54 -40.44
N VAL A 393 3.75 18.30 -40.00
CA VAL A 393 4.80 17.37 -39.57
C VAL A 393 5.74 17.03 -40.72
N GLY A 394 5.22 16.85 -41.94
CA GLY A 394 6.01 16.66 -43.14
C GLY A 394 6.99 17.82 -43.41
N LYS A 395 6.56 19.07 -43.17
CA LYS A 395 7.43 20.25 -43.28
C LYS A 395 8.52 20.26 -42.22
N ILE A 396 8.21 19.94 -40.96
CA ILE A 396 9.19 19.88 -39.87
C ILE A 396 10.29 18.86 -40.21
N ILE A 397 9.89 17.64 -40.60
CA ILE A 397 10.84 16.58 -40.97
C ILE A 397 11.66 16.96 -42.23
N ALA A 398 11.05 17.64 -43.20
CA ALA A 398 11.76 18.10 -44.39
C ALA A 398 12.78 19.23 -44.07
N GLN A 399 12.44 20.13 -43.14
CA GLN A 399 13.33 21.20 -42.68
C GLN A 399 14.51 20.67 -41.87
N GLU A 400 14.29 19.58 -41.13
CA GLU A 400 15.34 18.87 -40.39
C GLU A 400 16.38 18.21 -41.31
N GLY A 401 15.95 17.69 -42.46
CA GLY A 401 16.84 17.09 -43.46
C GLY A 401 17.63 15.88 -42.91
N ALA A 402 18.92 15.81 -43.22
CA ALA A 402 19.82 14.75 -42.73
C ALA A 402 20.49 15.13 -41.39
N SER A 403 19.71 15.63 -40.43
CA SER A 403 20.21 15.96 -39.08
C SER A 403 20.85 14.72 -38.42
N LYS A 404 21.95 14.94 -37.70
CA LYS A 404 22.59 13.91 -36.88
C LYS A 404 21.67 13.45 -35.73
N TYR A 405 20.81 14.34 -35.25
CA TYR A 405 19.89 14.12 -34.14
C TYR A 405 18.46 14.40 -34.58
N PRO A 406 17.80 13.44 -35.26
CA PRO A 406 16.44 13.63 -35.71
C PRO A 406 15.45 13.77 -34.53
N LEU A 407 14.44 14.63 -34.64
CA LEU A 407 13.39 14.81 -33.64
C LEU A 407 12.43 13.62 -33.64
N ARG A 408 12.13 13.04 -32.48
CA ARG A 408 11.32 11.81 -32.37
C ARG A 408 9.83 12.08 -32.57
N GLY A 409 9.30 13.11 -31.91
CA GLY A 409 7.89 13.48 -31.87
C GLY A 409 7.27 13.65 -33.25
N PRO A 410 7.85 14.44 -34.17
CA PRO A 410 7.33 14.57 -35.54
C PRO A 410 7.28 13.23 -36.28
N HIS A 411 8.32 12.39 -36.14
CA HIS A 411 8.33 11.08 -36.76
C HIS A 411 7.31 10.12 -36.12
N LEU A 412 7.13 10.16 -34.81
CA LEU A 412 6.13 9.36 -34.09
C LEU A 412 4.71 9.81 -34.45
N MET A 413 4.49 11.09 -34.69
CA MET A 413 3.20 11.62 -35.13
C MET A 413 2.76 11.05 -36.49
N LYS A 414 3.69 10.69 -37.39
CA LYS A 414 3.34 9.94 -38.61
C LYS A 414 2.81 8.54 -38.30
N VAL A 415 3.31 7.89 -37.25
CA VAL A 415 2.81 6.58 -36.78
C VAL A 415 1.43 6.75 -36.13
N GLU A 416 1.24 7.77 -35.29
CA GLU A 416 -0.06 8.12 -34.69
C GLU A 416 -1.13 8.35 -35.77
N LEU A 417 -0.82 9.14 -36.79
CA LEU A 417 -1.71 9.37 -37.94
C LEU A 417 -2.08 8.05 -38.64
N ALA A 418 -1.10 7.19 -38.92
CA ALA A 418 -1.36 5.90 -39.55
C ALA A 418 -2.21 4.98 -38.65
N ALA A 419 -1.99 5.01 -37.34
CA ALA A 419 -2.77 4.24 -36.37
C ALA A 419 -4.21 4.74 -36.28
N HIS A 420 -4.43 6.06 -36.29
CA HIS A 420 -5.74 6.67 -36.33
C HIS A 420 -6.54 6.20 -37.56
N PHE A 421 -5.92 6.23 -38.76
CA PHE A 421 -6.56 5.73 -39.97
C PHE A 421 -6.86 4.22 -39.91
N ALA A 422 -5.97 3.41 -39.34
CA ALA A 422 -6.18 1.98 -39.19
C ALA A 422 -7.33 1.62 -38.22
N GLN A 423 -7.52 2.43 -37.18
CA GLN A 423 -8.62 2.28 -36.23
C GLN A 423 -9.97 2.72 -36.81
N CYS A 424 -9.99 3.75 -37.66
CA CYS A 424 -11.20 4.24 -38.31
C CYS A 424 -11.65 3.33 -39.47
N ASP A 425 -10.72 2.96 -40.35
CA ASP A 425 -10.95 2.11 -41.53
C ASP A 425 -10.01 0.89 -41.46
N SER A 426 -10.43 -0.19 -40.81
CA SER A 426 -9.61 -1.41 -40.63
C SER A 426 -9.50 -2.27 -41.91
N ASN A 427 -9.16 -1.64 -43.04
CA ASN A 427 -8.86 -2.33 -44.28
C ASN A 427 -7.36 -2.70 -44.35
N ASP A 428 -7.01 -3.63 -45.24
CA ASP A 428 -5.63 -4.13 -45.36
C ASP A 428 -4.63 -3.03 -45.73
N ALA A 429 -5.09 -2.00 -46.46
CA ALA A 429 -4.23 -0.89 -46.89
C ALA A 429 -3.83 0.01 -45.70
N SER A 430 -4.75 0.30 -44.78
CA SER A 430 -4.48 1.13 -43.60
C SER A 430 -3.60 0.40 -42.59
N LEU A 431 -3.84 -0.90 -42.37
CA LEU A 431 -2.98 -1.75 -41.53
C LEU A 431 -1.57 -1.88 -42.11
N ARG A 432 -1.45 -1.99 -43.43
CA ARG A 432 -0.15 -1.98 -44.11
C ARG A 432 0.56 -0.63 -43.98
N ASN A 433 -0.16 0.49 -44.11
CA ASN A 433 0.40 1.81 -43.89
C ASN A 433 0.89 2.00 -42.46
N LEU A 434 0.18 1.47 -41.46
CA LEU A 434 0.63 1.47 -40.06
C LEU A 434 1.91 0.64 -39.90
N ALA A 435 1.95 -0.57 -40.45
CA ALA A 435 3.16 -1.41 -40.43
C ALA A 435 4.36 -0.71 -41.09
N ASP A 436 4.15 -0.06 -42.26
CA ASP A 436 5.19 0.69 -42.97
C ASP A 436 5.66 1.92 -42.18
N ALA A 437 4.76 2.61 -41.48
CA ALA A 437 5.11 3.72 -40.60
C ALA A 437 5.95 3.26 -39.40
N ILE A 438 5.56 2.16 -38.74
CA ILE A 438 6.32 1.51 -37.65
C ILE A 438 7.73 1.12 -38.14
N ILE A 439 7.84 0.49 -39.31
CA ILE A 439 9.13 0.11 -39.91
C ILE A 439 9.98 1.33 -40.20
N THR A 440 9.39 2.40 -40.75
CA THR A 440 10.11 3.64 -41.08
C THR A 440 10.66 4.30 -39.82
N TYR A 441 9.86 4.35 -38.75
CA TYR A 441 10.30 4.84 -37.44
C TYR A 441 11.42 3.95 -36.87
N GLY A 442 11.24 2.63 -36.87
CA GLY A 442 12.23 1.66 -36.37
C GLY A 442 13.57 1.73 -37.11
N LYS A 443 13.58 1.89 -38.44
CA LYS A 443 14.81 2.12 -39.23
C LYS A 443 15.54 3.39 -38.84
N THR A 444 14.79 4.42 -38.44
CA THR A 444 15.35 5.72 -38.07
C THR A 444 15.85 5.71 -36.62
N PHE A 445 15.03 5.28 -35.67
CA PHE A 445 15.34 5.44 -34.25
C PHE A 445 15.85 4.18 -33.56
N GLY A 446 15.63 2.98 -34.10
CA GLY A 446 16.13 1.72 -33.53
C GLY A 446 17.65 1.73 -33.27
N PRO A 447 18.50 2.15 -34.22
CA PRO A 447 19.94 2.28 -33.99
C PRO A 447 20.32 3.50 -33.11
N ARG A 448 19.44 4.51 -33.01
CA ARG A 448 19.77 5.82 -32.41
C ARG A 448 19.32 5.97 -30.94
N ALA A 449 18.23 5.32 -30.54
CA ALA A 449 17.60 5.51 -29.24
C ALA A 449 17.08 4.20 -28.65
N SER A 450 17.42 3.92 -27.39
CA SER A 450 16.95 2.72 -26.66
C SER A 450 15.44 2.72 -26.40
N CYS A 451 14.81 3.88 -26.33
CA CYS A 451 13.36 4.02 -26.14
C CYS A 451 12.54 3.78 -27.42
N ALA A 452 13.17 3.62 -28.59
CA ALA A 452 12.45 3.54 -29.87
C ALA A 452 11.41 2.41 -29.90
N PHE A 453 11.64 1.33 -29.15
CA PHE A 453 10.65 0.27 -28.98
C PHE A 453 9.47 0.72 -28.12
N SER A 454 9.72 1.37 -26.99
CA SER A 454 8.67 1.88 -26.09
C SER A 454 7.80 2.94 -26.75
N ASP A 455 8.38 3.77 -27.64
CA ASP A 455 7.64 4.73 -28.44
C ASP A 455 6.61 4.01 -29.36
N LEU A 456 6.96 2.82 -29.87
CA LEU A 456 6.16 2.08 -30.84
C LEU A 456 5.19 1.07 -30.22
N GLU A 457 5.34 0.74 -28.93
CA GLU A 457 4.70 -0.42 -28.31
C GLU A 457 3.17 -0.41 -28.43
N SER A 458 2.51 0.70 -28.12
CA SER A 458 1.04 0.83 -28.22
C SER A 458 0.54 0.72 -29.66
N TYR A 459 1.32 1.17 -30.64
CA TYR A 459 0.95 1.09 -32.06
C TYR A 459 1.13 -0.32 -32.62
N ILE A 460 2.13 -1.05 -32.12
CA ILE A 460 2.31 -2.47 -32.40
C ILE A 460 1.11 -3.25 -31.86
N ASP A 461 0.63 -2.95 -30.65
CA ASP A 461 -0.55 -3.59 -30.07
C ASP A 461 -1.80 -3.34 -30.95
N VAL A 462 -2.03 -2.11 -31.42
CA VAL A 462 -3.12 -1.80 -32.37
C VAL A 462 -3.04 -2.64 -33.64
N LEU A 463 -1.84 -2.82 -34.21
CA LEU A 463 -1.65 -3.65 -35.41
C LEU A 463 -1.93 -5.13 -35.12
N LEU A 464 -1.45 -5.65 -33.99
CA LEU A 464 -1.54 -7.06 -33.62
C LEU A 464 -2.93 -7.50 -33.12
N GLU A 465 -3.73 -6.57 -32.58
CA GLU A 465 -5.12 -6.84 -32.16
C GLU A 465 -6.12 -6.86 -33.34
N SER A 466 -5.71 -6.37 -34.52
CA SER A 466 -6.54 -6.35 -35.71
C SER A 466 -6.87 -7.76 -36.25
N ARG A 467 -8.03 -7.93 -36.91
CA ARG A 467 -8.52 -9.26 -37.36
C ARG A 467 -7.55 -10.02 -38.29
N ASP A 468 -6.69 -9.31 -39.01
CA ASP A 468 -5.74 -9.87 -39.99
C ASP A 468 -4.31 -9.95 -39.44
N VAL A 469 -4.20 -10.49 -38.22
CA VAL A 469 -2.96 -10.67 -37.43
C VAL A 469 -1.80 -11.23 -38.27
N HIS A 470 -2.07 -12.00 -39.33
CA HIS A 470 -1.05 -12.72 -40.07
C HIS A 470 -0.18 -11.84 -40.96
N ASP A 471 -0.69 -10.83 -41.65
CA ASP A 471 0.10 -10.13 -42.67
C ASP A 471 0.92 -8.96 -42.09
N GLY A 472 0.36 -8.19 -41.15
CA GLY A 472 1.10 -7.18 -40.40
C GLY A 472 2.23 -7.78 -39.54
N ALA A 473 1.94 -8.87 -38.81
CA ALA A 473 2.93 -9.56 -38.00
C ALA A 473 4.08 -10.14 -38.84
N LYS A 474 3.79 -10.76 -39.99
CA LYS A 474 4.82 -11.29 -40.91
C LYS A 474 5.75 -10.20 -41.40
N VAL A 475 5.22 -9.04 -41.78
CA VAL A 475 6.01 -7.90 -42.28
C VAL A 475 6.93 -7.36 -41.19
N LEU A 476 6.42 -7.20 -39.96
CA LEU A 476 7.25 -6.78 -38.82
C LEU A 476 8.33 -7.81 -38.46
N VAL A 477 8.00 -9.11 -38.48
CA VAL A 477 8.98 -10.18 -38.21
C VAL A 477 10.05 -10.22 -39.29
N ALA A 478 9.68 -10.13 -40.57
CA ALA A 478 10.64 -10.12 -41.67
C ALA A 478 11.60 -8.92 -41.58
N PHE A 479 11.07 -7.73 -41.31
CA PHE A 479 11.87 -6.54 -41.05
C PHE A 479 12.82 -6.73 -39.85
N SER A 480 12.32 -7.29 -38.75
CA SER A 480 13.13 -7.48 -37.55
C SER A 480 14.25 -8.50 -37.76
N ILE A 481 14.00 -9.59 -38.49
CA ILE A 481 15.03 -10.59 -38.81
C ILE A 481 16.11 -9.99 -39.70
N ASP A 482 15.73 -9.18 -40.69
CA ASP A 482 16.70 -8.47 -41.54
C ASP A 482 17.57 -7.51 -40.72
N LEU A 483 16.94 -6.72 -39.85
CA LEU A 483 17.63 -5.78 -38.96
C LEU A 483 18.56 -6.51 -37.98
N GLN A 484 18.11 -7.62 -37.38
CA GLN A 484 18.90 -8.45 -36.48
C GLN A 484 20.15 -9.02 -37.17
N LYS A 485 20.01 -9.55 -38.39
CA LYS A 485 21.14 -10.10 -39.16
C LYS A 485 22.16 -9.03 -39.55
N LYS A 486 21.67 -7.86 -39.98
CA LYS A 486 22.53 -6.75 -40.41
C LYS A 486 23.39 -6.18 -39.28
N HIS A 487 22.83 -6.12 -38.07
CA HIS A 487 23.44 -5.47 -36.92
C HIS A 487 23.95 -6.45 -35.85
N SER A 488 24.09 -7.74 -36.16
CA SER A 488 24.72 -8.73 -35.28
C SER A 488 26.19 -8.41 -35.08
N LEU A 489 26.65 -8.34 -33.82
CA LEU A 489 28.06 -8.10 -33.52
C LEU A 489 28.88 -9.36 -33.83
N GLN A 490 28.30 -10.55 -33.67
CA GLN A 490 28.96 -11.84 -33.97
C GLN A 490 29.38 -12.00 -35.43
N SER A 491 28.54 -11.57 -36.38
CA SER A 491 28.88 -11.65 -37.81
C SER A 491 29.88 -10.58 -38.24
N ASN A 492 30.02 -9.51 -37.45
CA ASN A 492 30.82 -8.33 -37.78
C ASN A 492 32.18 -8.30 -37.06
N VAL A 493 32.57 -9.37 -36.35
CA VAL A 493 33.80 -9.46 -35.53
C VAL A 493 35.09 -9.29 -36.37
N GLU A 494 35.06 -9.58 -37.67
CA GLU A 494 36.24 -9.47 -38.56
C GLU A 494 36.55 -8.02 -39.01
N GLU A 495 35.63 -7.06 -38.84
CA GLU A 495 35.86 -5.62 -39.12
C GLU A 495 36.43 -4.90 -37.89
N SER A 496 37.69 -5.19 -37.57
CA SER A 496 38.47 -4.67 -36.43
C SER A 496 38.70 -3.13 -36.37
N THR A 497 37.85 -2.32 -37.00
CA THR A 497 38.02 -0.85 -37.10
C THR A 497 36.76 -0.02 -36.81
N LYS A 498 35.67 -0.61 -36.30
CA LYS A 498 34.46 0.16 -35.97
C LYS A 498 34.65 1.01 -34.71
N ASP A 499 34.21 2.27 -34.76
CA ASP A 499 34.16 3.20 -33.62
C ASP A 499 33.13 2.74 -32.58
N ASP A 500 33.36 3.05 -31.30
CA ASP A 500 32.49 2.64 -30.18
C ASP A 500 31.04 3.11 -30.38
N GLY A 501 30.86 4.26 -31.04
CA GLY A 501 29.55 4.80 -31.40
C GLY A 501 28.79 3.97 -32.45
N GLU A 502 29.49 3.37 -33.41
CA GLU A 502 28.88 2.52 -34.44
C GLU A 502 28.48 1.17 -33.87
N ALA A 503 29.33 0.58 -33.02
CA ALA A 503 29.03 -0.67 -32.32
C ALA A 503 27.82 -0.52 -31.39
N LEU A 504 27.70 0.61 -30.67
CA LEU A 504 26.54 0.91 -29.84
C LEU A 504 25.26 1.08 -30.67
N SER A 505 25.37 1.69 -31.86
CA SER A 505 24.25 1.81 -32.80
C SER A 505 23.79 0.45 -33.32
N ASP A 506 24.73 -0.43 -33.69
CA ASP A 506 24.46 -1.81 -34.10
C ASP A 506 23.77 -2.58 -32.97
N LEU A 507 24.30 -2.50 -31.75
CA LEU A 507 23.71 -3.15 -30.57
C LEU A 507 22.27 -2.67 -30.29
N ARG A 508 22.01 -1.35 -30.35
CA ARG A 508 20.66 -0.79 -30.15
C ARG A 508 19.68 -1.30 -31.21
N ALA A 509 20.10 -1.33 -32.48
CA ALA A 509 19.29 -1.86 -33.57
C ALA A 509 18.98 -3.35 -33.40
N TYR A 510 19.97 -4.14 -32.97
CA TYR A 510 19.81 -5.56 -32.67
C TYR A 510 18.82 -5.80 -31.53
N ILE A 511 18.95 -5.06 -30.42
CA ILE A 511 18.05 -5.14 -29.27
C ILE A 511 16.62 -4.72 -29.65
N PHE A 512 16.47 -3.63 -30.42
CA PHE A 512 15.18 -3.19 -30.93
C PHE A 512 14.51 -4.28 -31.77
N ALA A 513 15.26 -4.91 -32.68
CA ALA A 513 14.77 -6.01 -33.50
C ALA A 513 14.30 -7.20 -32.64
N GLU A 514 15.08 -7.60 -31.63
CA GLU A 514 14.74 -8.72 -30.77
C GLU A 514 13.50 -8.43 -29.89
N LYS A 515 13.37 -7.21 -29.34
CA LYS A 515 12.16 -6.79 -28.62
C LYS A 515 10.92 -6.87 -29.51
N LEU A 516 11.03 -6.39 -30.76
CA LEU A 516 9.94 -6.44 -31.75
C LEU A 516 9.55 -7.89 -32.08
N ILE A 517 10.54 -8.76 -32.31
CA ILE A 517 10.30 -10.20 -32.51
C ILE A 517 9.57 -10.80 -31.31
N GLN A 518 10.06 -10.60 -30.09
CA GLN A 518 9.44 -11.20 -28.90
C GLN A 518 8.00 -10.71 -28.66
N LYS A 519 7.73 -9.42 -28.87
CA LYS A 519 6.38 -8.84 -28.76
C LYS A 519 5.42 -9.43 -29.78
N VAL A 520 5.80 -9.49 -31.06
CA VAL A 520 4.95 -10.06 -32.12
C VAL A 520 4.66 -11.53 -31.86
N LEU A 521 5.67 -12.30 -31.47
CA LEU A 521 5.50 -13.72 -31.20
C LEU A 521 4.73 -13.99 -29.88
N ALA A 522 4.66 -13.03 -28.94
CA ALA A 522 3.83 -13.15 -27.73
C ALA A 522 2.33 -13.11 -28.08
N PHE A 523 1.95 -12.29 -29.07
CA PHE A 523 0.59 -12.18 -29.58
C PHE A 523 0.21 -13.34 -30.52
N SER A 524 1.10 -13.72 -31.42
CA SER A 524 0.86 -14.77 -32.43
C SER A 524 1.14 -16.17 -31.88
N LYS A 525 0.27 -16.69 -31.00
CA LYS A 525 0.36 -18.06 -30.48
C LYS A 525 0.38 -19.07 -31.65
N GLY A 526 1.54 -19.70 -31.90
CA GLY A 526 1.72 -20.70 -32.96
C GLY A 526 2.56 -20.26 -34.16
N TYR A 527 3.06 -19.01 -34.18
CA TYR A 527 4.04 -18.58 -35.19
C TYR A 527 5.46 -19.02 -34.76
N ASP A 528 5.89 -20.19 -35.21
CA ASP A 528 7.28 -20.65 -35.04
C ASP A 528 8.11 -20.29 -36.28
N CYS A 529 8.98 -19.29 -36.14
CA CYS A 529 9.97 -18.97 -37.17
C CYS A 529 11.34 -19.59 -36.77
N PRO A 530 11.87 -20.57 -37.50
CA PRO A 530 13.16 -21.19 -37.20
C PRO A 530 14.37 -20.24 -37.35
N SER A 531 14.18 -19.04 -37.92
CA SER A 531 15.24 -18.05 -38.10
C SER A 531 15.48 -17.13 -36.88
N ILE A 532 14.82 -17.37 -35.74
CA ILE A 532 14.94 -16.51 -34.55
C ILE A 532 16.14 -16.94 -33.69
N ALA A 533 17.04 -16.00 -33.36
CA ALA A 533 18.24 -16.22 -32.55
C ALA A 533 17.96 -16.97 -31.22
N ASN A 534 18.68 -18.06 -30.94
CA ASN A 534 18.51 -18.80 -29.68
C ASN A 534 18.95 -17.95 -28.47
N TRP A 535 18.48 -18.29 -27.25
CA TRP A 535 18.86 -17.58 -26.02
C TRP A 535 20.38 -17.58 -25.80
N THR A 536 21.10 -18.62 -26.24
CA THR A 536 22.58 -18.67 -26.20
C THR A 536 23.24 -17.66 -27.15
N ALA A 537 22.64 -17.40 -28.31
CA ALA A 537 23.14 -16.41 -29.25
C ALA A 537 23.01 -15.00 -28.69
N LEU A 538 21.90 -14.69 -28.01
CA LEU A 538 21.70 -13.41 -27.31
C LEU A 538 22.75 -13.18 -26.20
N LEU A 539 23.13 -14.23 -25.47
CA LEU A 539 24.19 -14.14 -24.48
C LEU A 539 25.55 -13.90 -25.11
N ALA A 540 25.86 -14.55 -26.23
CA ALA A 540 27.13 -14.32 -26.92
C ALA A 540 27.23 -12.91 -27.50
N GLU A 541 26.14 -12.33 -28.03
CA GLU A 541 26.08 -10.88 -28.38
C GLU A 541 26.36 -9.98 -27.16
N ARG A 542 25.80 -10.34 -25.99
CA ARG A 542 26.06 -9.63 -24.74
C ARG A 542 27.52 -9.69 -24.32
N GLU A 543 28.16 -10.86 -24.39
CA GLU A 543 29.58 -10.99 -24.01
C GLU A 543 30.50 -10.16 -24.93
N ILE A 544 30.19 -10.08 -26.23
CA ILE A 544 30.90 -9.18 -27.16
C ILE A 544 30.71 -7.72 -26.75
N SER A 545 29.46 -7.32 -26.47
CA SER A 545 29.17 -5.96 -25.98
C SER A 545 29.91 -5.62 -24.68
N ILE A 546 30.09 -6.58 -23.77
CA ILE A 546 30.83 -6.38 -22.52
C ILE A 546 32.30 -6.12 -22.82
N ALA A 547 32.94 -6.98 -23.61
CA ALA A 547 34.35 -6.84 -23.96
C ALA A 547 34.69 -5.50 -24.63
N MET A 548 33.73 -4.89 -25.34
CA MET A 548 33.88 -3.57 -25.95
C MET A 548 33.75 -2.40 -24.96
N SER A 549 33.15 -2.62 -23.80
CA SER A 549 32.80 -1.56 -22.82
C SER A 549 33.72 -1.49 -21.59
N GLU A 550 34.77 -2.32 -21.51
CA GLU A 550 35.71 -2.37 -20.36
C GLU A 550 36.63 -1.13 -20.22
N SER A 551 36.45 -0.07 -21.02
CA SER A 551 37.33 1.09 -21.06
C SER A 551 36.98 2.23 -20.07
N ASP A 552 35.80 2.24 -19.45
CA ASP A 552 35.33 3.39 -18.66
C ASP A 552 35.00 3.01 -17.19
N GLY A 553 36.06 2.86 -16.37
CA GLY A 553 35.99 2.44 -14.96
C GLY A 553 35.61 3.55 -13.96
N THR A 554 34.68 4.46 -14.32
CA THR A 554 34.24 5.54 -13.43
C THR A 554 33.03 5.11 -12.57
N GLU A 555 32.95 5.58 -11.31
CA GLU A 555 31.81 5.30 -10.41
C GLU A 555 30.45 5.78 -10.96
N GLU A 556 30.47 6.72 -11.91
CA GLU A 556 29.27 7.23 -12.59
C GLU A 556 28.79 6.25 -13.66
N ALA A 557 29.70 5.61 -14.40
CA ALA A 557 29.38 4.55 -15.37
C ALA A 557 28.78 3.29 -14.72
N GLU A 558 29.13 2.99 -13.45
CA GLU A 558 28.52 1.89 -12.69
C GLU A 558 27.05 2.13 -12.31
N LYS A 559 26.57 3.38 -12.35
CA LYS A 559 25.17 3.75 -12.03
C LYS A 559 24.27 3.73 -13.27
N GLU A 560 24.84 3.78 -14.47
CA GLU A 560 24.08 3.72 -15.71
C GLU A 560 23.71 2.28 -16.09
N ILE A 561 22.57 2.12 -16.76
CA ILE A 561 22.16 0.83 -17.30
C ILE A 561 23.02 0.54 -18.52
N LYS A 562 23.69 -0.61 -18.52
CA LYS A 562 24.56 -0.99 -19.63
C LYS A 562 23.73 -1.48 -20.82
N PRO A 563 23.98 -1.02 -22.06
CA PRO A 563 23.18 -1.36 -23.23
C PRO A 563 22.97 -2.87 -23.45
N GLY A 564 23.98 -3.70 -23.16
CA GLY A 564 23.91 -5.15 -23.29
C GLY A 564 23.10 -5.88 -22.21
N ASP A 565 22.67 -5.22 -21.12
CA ASP A 565 21.91 -5.85 -20.04
C ASP A 565 20.54 -6.35 -20.51
N GLU A 566 19.92 -5.64 -21.46
CA GLU A 566 18.62 -6.02 -22.02
C GLU A 566 18.68 -7.38 -22.74
N LEU A 567 19.83 -7.74 -23.33
CA LEU A 567 20.02 -9.05 -23.95
C LEU A 567 19.94 -10.20 -22.94
N ALA A 568 20.39 -9.99 -21.70
CA ALA A 568 20.23 -11.00 -20.65
C ALA A 568 18.75 -11.21 -20.30
N LEU A 569 17.98 -10.12 -20.21
CA LEU A 569 16.52 -10.16 -19.96
C LEU A 569 15.77 -10.84 -21.11
N LEU A 570 16.14 -10.54 -22.35
CA LEU A 570 15.57 -11.15 -23.55
C LEU A 570 15.91 -12.65 -23.64
N ALA A 571 17.14 -13.03 -23.25
CA ALA A 571 17.58 -14.42 -23.22
C ALA A 571 16.79 -15.26 -22.20
N ILE A 572 16.62 -14.76 -20.96
CA ILE A 572 15.83 -15.48 -19.95
C ILE A 572 14.35 -15.58 -20.34
N ASN A 573 13.78 -14.53 -20.94
CA ASN A 573 12.38 -14.55 -21.39
C ASN A 573 12.18 -15.66 -22.42
N LYS A 574 13.11 -15.79 -23.38
CA LYS A 574 13.07 -16.84 -24.39
C LYS A 574 13.29 -18.24 -23.78
N LEU A 575 14.28 -18.40 -22.89
CA LEU A 575 14.57 -19.66 -22.22
C LEU A 575 13.36 -20.17 -21.41
N MET A 576 12.78 -19.28 -20.60
CA MET A 576 11.64 -19.58 -19.74
C MET A 576 10.35 -19.80 -20.51
N TYR A 577 10.14 -19.09 -21.62
CA TYR A 577 9.00 -19.33 -22.50
C TYR A 577 9.06 -20.71 -23.15
N MET A 578 10.24 -21.16 -23.59
CA MET A 578 10.41 -22.47 -24.20
C MET A 578 10.34 -23.62 -23.18
N ASN A 579 10.72 -23.37 -21.93
CA ASN A 579 10.83 -24.41 -20.89
C ASN A 579 10.24 -23.95 -19.55
N PRO A 580 8.93 -23.63 -19.47
CA PRO A 580 8.33 -22.98 -18.30
C PRO A 580 8.34 -23.84 -17.02
N GLU A 581 8.25 -25.17 -17.17
CA GLU A 581 8.25 -26.10 -16.04
C GLU A 581 9.62 -26.73 -15.76
N ASP A 582 10.61 -26.51 -16.62
CA ASP A 582 11.94 -27.09 -16.44
C ASP A 582 12.72 -26.38 -15.32
N THR A 583 13.07 -27.14 -14.29
CA THR A 583 13.88 -26.65 -13.17
C THR A 583 15.30 -26.29 -13.62
N SER A 584 15.86 -27.00 -14.59
CA SER A 584 17.21 -26.71 -15.13
C SER A 584 17.23 -25.36 -15.84
N ALA A 585 16.21 -25.05 -16.65
CA ALA A 585 16.02 -23.74 -17.27
C ALA A 585 15.88 -22.60 -16.24
N LYS A 586 15.14 -22.82 -15.15
CA LYS A 586 14.99 -21.84 -14.06
C LYS A 586 16.31 -21.57 -13.33
N ILE A 587 17.07 -22.62 -12.97
CA ILE A 587 18.37 -22.46 -12.31
C ILE A 587 19.38 -21.80 -13.26
N THR A 588 19.37 -22.16 -14.54
CA THR A 588 20.20 -21.52 -15.57
C THR A 588 19.86 -20.03 -15.70
N SER A 589 18.57 -19.68 -15.69
CA SER A 589 18.11 -18.28 -15.71
C SER A 589 18.59 -17.50 -14.49
N ALA A 590 18.56 -18.12 -13.30
CA ALA A 590 19.09 -17.52 -12.08
C ALA A 590 20.60 -17.25 -12.19
N ALA A 591 21.37 -18.19 -12.74
CA ALA A 591 22.81 -18.03 -12.94
C ALA A 591 23.14 -16.91 -13.94
N ILE A 592 22.41 -16.84 -15.07
CA ILE A 592 22.54 -15.75 -16.05
C ILE A 592 22.29 -14.39 -15.38
N LEU A 593 21.25 -14.29 -14.56
CA LEU A 593 20.88 -13.05 -13.87
C LEU A 593 21.88 -12.66 -12.80
N GLU A 594 22.39 -13.60 -12.01
CA GLU A 594 23.45 -13.31 -11.02
C GLU A 594 24.72 -12.80 -11.70
N LYS A 595 25.14 -13.43 -12.80
CA LYS A 595 26.28 -12.95 -13.60
C LYS A 595 26.02 -11.55 -14.14
N ALA A 596 24.81 -11.27 -14.63
CA ALA A 596 24.44 -9.95 -15.12
C ALA A 596 24.40 -8.89 -14.00
N ILE A 597 23.91 -9.24 -12.81
CA ILE A 597 23.87 -8.34 -11.65
C ILE A 597 25.28 -8.04 -11.14
N VAL A 598 26.21 -9.00 -11.18
CA VAL A 598 27.63 -8.74 -10.85
C VAL A 598 28.22 -7.67 -11.76
N TYR A 599 27.88 -7.71 -13.06
CA TYR A 599 28.36 -6.73 -14.04
C TYR A 599 27.64 -5.37 -13.98
N SER A 600 26.35 -5.38 -13.62
CA SER A 600 25.46 -4.21 -13.58
C SER A 600 24.66 -4.18 -12.26
N PRO A 601 25.33 -3.92 -11.12
CA PRO A 601 24.74 -4.10 -9.78
C PRO A 601 23.62 -3.12 -9.46
N ASN A 602 23.52 -2.00 -10.19
CA ASN A 602 22.50 -0.98 -10.00
C ASN A 602 21.29 -1.14 -10.92
N ASN A 603 21.28 -2.13 -11.82
CA ASN A 603 20.16 -2.34 -12.76
C ASN A 603 18.94 -2.96 -12.04
N PRO A 604 17.82 -2.23 -11.93
CA PRO A 604 16.64 -2.71 -11.21
C PRO A 604 15.89 -3.81 -11.97
N TYR A 605 15.93 -3.82 -13.31
CA TYR A 605 15.21 -4.79 -14.13
C TYR A 605 15.80 -6.20 -13.97
N LEU A 606 17.13 -6.31 -13.93
CA LEU A 606 17.81 -7.58 -13.62
C LEU A 606 17.41 -8.10 -12.24
N LYS A 607 17.33 -7.21 -11.24
CA LYS A 607 16.94 -7.56 -9.87
C LYS A 607 15.48 -8.02 -9.79
N PHE A 608 14.54 -7.33 -10.44
CA PHE A 608 13.14 -7.74 -10.48
C PHE A 608 12.95 -9.08 -11.21
N ALA A 609 13.68 -9.32 -12.30
CA ALA A 609 13.69 -10.60 -12.97
C ALA A 609 14.26 -11.72 -12.07
N ALA A 610 15.37 -11.46 -11.37
CA ALA A 610 15.98 -12.43 -10.46
C ALA A 610 15.07 -12.78 -9.28
N MET A 611 14.40 -11.78 -8.71
CA MET A 611 13.40 -11.99 -7.65
C MET A 611 12.30 -12.97 -8.10
N ASP A 612 11.85 -12.86 -9.35
CA ASP A 612 10.81 -13.70 -9.91
C ASP A 612 11.29 -15.14 -10.14
N ILE A 613 12.46 -15.32 -10.76
CA ILE A 613 13.06 -16.64 -10.98
C ILE A 613 13.31 -17.35 -9.64
N TYR A 614 13.86 -16.65 -8.63
CA TYR A 614 14.05 -17.22 -7.31
C TYR A 614 12.75 -17.61 -6.63
N HIS A 615 11.70 -16.80 -6.79
CA HIS A 615 10.38 -17.17 -6.30
C HIS A 615 9.85 -18.43 -6.99
N GLN A 616 10.06 -18.60 -8.30
CA GLN A 616 9.71 -19.82 -9.05
C GLN A 616 10.51 -21.06 -8.66
N LEU A 617 11.70 -20.88 -8.08
CA LEU A 617 12.54 -21.95 -7.55
C LEU A 617 12.26 -22.28 -6.08
N ASP A 618 11.21 -21.71 -5.48
CA ASP A 618 10.89 -21.78 -4.04
C ASP A 618 12.02 -21.26 -3.13
N ALA A 619 12.85 -20.36 -3.68
CA ALA A 619 14.00 -19.73 -3.05
C ALA A 619 13.74 -18.25 -2.69
N THR A 620 12.52 -17.95 -2.23
CA THR A 620 12.04 -16.57 -1.94
C THR A 620 12.95 -15.76 -1.01
N SER A 621 13.70 -16.40 -0.10
CA SER A 621 14.65 -15.70 0.76
C SER A 621 15.77 -15.00 -0.02
N LEU A 622 16.12 -15.48 -1.22
CA LEU A 622 17.01 -14.78 -2.15
C LEU A 622 16.30 -13.60 -2.82
N SER A 623 15.04 -13.76 -3.23
CA SER A 623 14.21 -12.65 -3.72
C SER A 623 14.15 -11.51 -2.70
N TRP A 624 14.00 -11.83 -1.42
CA TRP A 624 14.05 -10.83 -0.33
C TRP A 624 15.41 -10.16 -0.19
N LYS A 625 16.50 -10.92 -0.28
CA LYS A 625 17.86 -10.35 -0.25
C LYS A 625 18.08 -9.37 -1.39
N ILE A 626 17.66 -9.71 -2.61
CA ILE A 626 17.73 -8.83 -3.78
C ILE A 626 16.85 -7.60 -3.61
N TYR A 627 15.60 -7.77 -3.15
CA TYR A 627 14.69 -6.65 -2.89
C TYR A 627 15.29 -5.62 -1.95
N LYS A 628 15.96 -6.05 -0.86
CA LYS A 628 16.64 -5.12 0.06
C LYS A 628 17.74 -4.30 -0.62
N THR A 629 18.41 -4.84 -1.66
CA THR A 629 19.42 -4.08 -2.42
C THR A 629 18.83 -2.98 -3.29
N LEU A 630 17.54 -3.04 -3.64
CA LEU A 630 16.85 -1.96 -4.35
C LEU A 630 16.70 -0.70 -3.49
N SER A 631 16.80 -0.85 -2.16
CA SER A 631 16.75 0.27 -1.19
C SER A 631 15.55 1.22 -1.41
N LEU A 632 14.37 0.65 -1.66
CA LEU A 632 13.14 1.42 -1.90
C LEU A 632 12.79 2.32 -0.72
N LYS A 633 12.43 3.57 -0.99
CA LYS A 633 12.10 4.58 0.03
C LYS A 633 10.81 5.33 -0.30
N HIS A 634 10.14 5.81 0.75
CA HIS A 634 8.99 6.69 0.66
C HIS A 634 7.92 6.17 -0.31
N ILE A 635 7.56 6.94 -1.34
CA ILE A 635 6.50 6.59 -2.30
C ILE A 635 6.77 5.27 -3.04
N GLN A 636 8.04 4.90 -3.23
CA GLN A 636 8.41 3.63 -3.86
C GLN A 636 7.94 2.42 -3.06
N LEU A 637 7.79 2.56 -1.74
CA LEU A 637 7.23 1.50 -0.90
C LEU A 637 5.77 1.22 -1.27
N ASP A 638 5.01 2.22 -1.71
CA ASP A 638 3.62 2.10 -2.12
C ASP A 638 3.49 1.63 -3.58
N SER A 639 4.36 2.12 -4.47
CA SER A 639 4.27 1.88 -5.91
C SER A 639 5.00 0.63 -6.42
N CYS A 640 6.06 0.16 -5.76
CA CYS A 640 6.90 -0.91 -6.28
C CYS A 640 6.93 -2.19 -5.42
N SER A 641 6.49 -2.12 -4.15
CA SER A 641 6.55 -3.28 -3.24
C SER A 641 5.56 -4.39 -3.59
N PHE A 642 4.55 -4.12 -4.42
CA PHE A 642 3.55 -5.11 -4.83
C PHE A 642 4.16 -6.36 -5.47
N VAL A 643 5.36 -6.26 -6.05
CA VAL A 643 6.05 -7.41 -6.67
C VAL A 643 6.49 -8.44 -5.64
N ILE A 644 6.99 -8.00 -4.48
CA ILE A 644 7.61 -8.91 -3.49
C ILE A 644 6.62 -9.42 -2.44
N LEU A 645 5.55 -8.66 -2.16
CA LEU A 645 4.54 -9.03 -1.14
C LEU A 645 3.95 -10.44 -1.33
N PRO A 646 3.43 -10.82 -2.52
CA PRO A 646 2.90 -12.17 -2.72
C PRO A 646 4.01 -13.22 -2.63
N TYR A 647 5.22 -12.90 -3.05
CA TYR A 647 6.36 -13.84 -3.01
C TYR A 647 6.72 -14.19 -1.57
N LEU A 648 6.78 -13.19 -0.67
CA LEU A 648 7.09 -13.39 0.74
C LEU A 648 6.09 -14.33 1.42
N VAL A 649 4.79 -14.11 1.18
CA VAL A 649 3.71 -14.94 1.74
C VAL A 649 3.79 -16.37 1.20
N CYS A 650 3.92 -16.53 -0.11
CA CYS A 650 4.08 -17.82 -0.77
C CYS A 650 5.42 -18.51 -0.46
N GLY A 651 6.42 -17.78 0.03
CA GLY A 651 7.71 -18.31 0.47
C GLY A 651 7.80 -18.64 1.96
N GLY A 652 6.75 -18.41 2.75
CA GLY A 652 6.80 -18.60 4.20
C GLY A 652 7.63 -17.54 4.95
N LEU A 653 7.91 -16.39 4.34
CA LEU A 653 8.65 -15.26 4.92
C LEU A 653 7.71 -14.27 5.63
N TYR A 654 6.92 -14.77 6.58
CA TYR A 654 5.85 -14.00 7.25
C TYR A 654 6.39 -12.83 8.10
N ASN A 655 7.58 -12.98 8.70
CA ASN A 655 8.23 -11.92 9.46
C ASN A 655 8.61 -10.74 8.56
N GLU A 656 9.19 -11.03 7.40
CA GLU A 656 9.59 -10.05 6.39
C GLU A 656 8.36 -9.40 5.75
N THR A 657 7.27 -10.14 5.53
CA THR A 657 5.97 -9.56 5.14
C THR A 657 5.54 -8.49 6.15
N ILE A 658 5.54 -8.82 7.44
CA ILE A 658 5.16 -7.86 8.50
C ILE A 658 6.14 -6.69 8.57
N GLU A 659 7.44 -6.91 8.40
CA GLU A 659 8.46 -5.85 8.38
C GLU A 659 8.20 -4.84 7.27
N LEU A 660 7.99 -5.33 6.05
CA LEU A 660 7.73 -4.49 4.88
C LEU A 660 6.39 -3.77 5.00
N CYS A 661 5.31 -4.48 5.35
CA CYS A 661 3.98 -3.89 5.52
C CYS A 661 3.97 -2.81 6.63
N ASN A 662 4.68 -3.02 7.75
CA ASN A 662 4.83 -1.98 8.77
C ASN A 662 5.63 -0.77 8.27
N SER A 663 6.62 -0.96 7.40
CA SER A 663 7.34 0.13 6.76
C SER A 663 6.43 0.97 5.86
N MET A 664 5.54 0.31 5.10
CA MET A 664 4.49 0.98 4.32
C MET A 664 3.52 1.76 5.22
N ILE A 665 3.03 1.15 6.31
CA ILE A 665 2.13 1.83 7.26
C ILE A 665 2.78 3.06 7.89
N ARG A 666 4.06 2.96 8.26
CA ARG A 666 4.84 4.09 8.79
C ARG A 666 4.97 5.21 7.76
N PHE A 667 5.28 4.88 6.52
CA PHE A 667 5.35 5.85 5.43
C PHE A 667 4.00 6.57 5.26
N HIS A 668 2.89 5.85 5.14
CA HIS A 668 1.55 6.44 5.02
C HIS A 668 1.17 7.32 6.21
N THR A 669 1.55 6.93 7.43
CA THR A 669 1.36 7.75 8.64
C THR A 669 2.12 9.06 8.56
N ILE A 670 3.39 9.01 8.13
CA ILE A 670 4.24 10.20 8.00
C ILE A 670 3.73 11.08 6.86
N ALA A 671 3.38 10.51 5.71
CA ALA A 671 2.86 11.22 4.54
C ALA A 671 1.61 12.04 4.87
N ALA A 672 0.65 11.47 5.62
CA ALA A 672 -0.56 12.20 6.01
C ALA A 672 -0.26 13.43 6.89
N ARG A 673 0.66 13.29 7.84
CA ARG A 673 1.10 14.41 8.69
C ARG A 673 1.85 15.46 7.87
N ASP A 674 2.85 15.02 7.12
CA ASP A 674 3.71 15.89 6.34
C ASP A 674 2.90 16.65 5.28
N CYS A 675 1.90 16.01 4.66
CA CYS A 675 0.97 16.66 3.75
C CYS A 675 0.27 17.85 4.41
N GLY A 676 -0.30 17.70 5.62
CA GLY A 676 -0.92 18.81 6.33
C GLY A 676 0.05 19.97 6.58
N ASP A 677 1.29 19.67 6.96
CA ASP A 677 2.34 20.66 7.22
C ASP A 677 2.83 21.37 5.94
N TYR A 678 3.07 20.62 4.86
CA TYR A 678 3.48 21.16 3.56
C TYR A 678 2.36 21.98 2.90
N SER A 679 1.10 21.55 2.99
CA SER A 679 -0.04 22.35 2.56
C SER A 679 -0.12 23.66 3.36
N GLY A 680 0.06 23.60 4.69
CA GLY A 680 0.11 24.81 5.53
C GLY A 680 1.24 25.77 5.14
N ARG A 681 2.42 25.25 4.81
CA ARG A 681 3.55 26.08 4.30
C ARG A 681 3.26 26.67 2.93
N ALA A 682 2.72 25.89 1.99
CA ALA A 682 2.36 26.37 0.66
C ALA A 682 1.32 27.51 0.73
N MET A 683 0.31 27.37 1.60
CA MET A 683 -0.66 28.44 1.88
C MET A 683 0.03 29.70 2.39
N LYS A 684 0.96 29.59 3.36
CA LYS A 684 1.74 30.74 3.90
C LYS A 684 2.63 31.41 2.86
N SER A 685 3.15 30.65 1.91
CA SER A 685 3.96 31.17 0.81
C SER A 685 3.11 31.77 -0.33
N GLY A 686 1.78 31.67 -0.26
CA GLY A 686 0.86 32.17 -1.29
C GLY A 686 0.71 31.26 -2.52
N ILE A 687 1.22 30.03 -2.44
CA ILE A 687 1.20 29.04 -3.53
C ILE A 687 0.02 28.09 -3.30
N LEU A 688 -1.17 28.58 -3.62
CA LEU A 688 -2.45 27.92 -3.34
C LEU A 688 -2.66 26.67 -4.20
N SER A 689 -2.14 26.68 -5.43
CA SER A 689 -2.14 25.53 -6.34
C SER A 689 -1.44 24.31 -5.73
N LYS A 690 -0.26 24.49 -5.13
CA LYS A 690 0.49 23.42 -4.46
C LYS A 690 -0.16 22.93 -3.18
N ALA A 691 -0.75 23.83 -2.39
CA ALA A 691 -1.50 23.42 -1.21
C ALA A 691 -2.67 22.48 -1.57
N ASP A 692 -3.36 22.77 -2.67
CA ASP A 692 -4.41 21.93 -3.23
C ASP A 692 -3.87 20.60 -3.75
N GLU A 693 -2.81 20.60 -4.56
CA GLU A 693 -2.20 19.38 -5.10
C GLU A 693 -1.82 18.41 -3.97
N PHE A 694 -1.20 18.90 -2.89
CA PHE A 694 -0.85 18.06 -1.74
C PHE A 694 -2.06 17.41 -1.09
N LEU A 695 -3.12 18.18 -0.83
CA LEU A 695 -4.34 17.65 -0.18
C LEU A 695 -5.11 16.72 -1.10
N VAL A 696 -5.22 17.04 -2.39
CA VAL A 696 -5.86 16.18 -3.39
C VAL A 696 -5.09 14.87 -3.53
N PHE A 697 -3.77 14.92 -3.64
CA PHE A 697 -2.92 13.73 -3.68
C PHE A 697 -3.11 12.87 -2.42
N GLN A 698 -3.06 13.47 -1.23
CA GLN A 698 -3.24 12.73 0.01
C GLN A 698 -4.65 12.11 0.13
N ARG A 699 -5.70 12.87 -0.20
CA ARG A 699 -7.10 12.42 -0.06
C ARG A 699 -7.48 11.36 -1.09
N THR A 700 -7.06 11.55 -2.34
CA THR A 700 -7.53 10.73 -3.47
C THR A 700 -6.62 9.56 -3.76
N LYS A 701 -5.30 9.68 -3.57
CA LYS A 701 -4.31 8.63 -3.88
C LYS A 701 -3.79 7.91 -2.64
N MET A 702 -3.32 8.64 -1.63
CA MET A 702 -2.64 8.02 -0.49
C MET A 702 -3.61 7.38 0.50
N ASN A 703 -4.64 8.12 0.93
CA ASN A 703 -5.66 7.63 1.87
C ASN A 703 -6.51 6.49 1.27
N ARG A 704 -6.45 6.29 -0.04
CA ARG A 704 -7.20 5.27 -0.79
C ARG A 704 -6.30 4.25 -1.50
N SER A 705 -5.03 4.14 -1.09
CA SER A 705 -4.05 3.23 -1.71
C SER A 705 -4.43 1.75 -1.58
N LEU A 706 -4.44 1.05 -2.72
CA LEU A 706 -4.57 -0.40 -2.82
C LEU A 706 -3.44 -1.12 -2.08
N SER A 707 -2.19 -0.69 -2.26
CA SER A 707 -1.01 -1.31 -1.64
C SER A 707 -1.05 -1.21 -0.11
N MET A 708 -1.55 -0.08 0.43
CA MET A 708 -1.77 0.08 1.87
C MET A 708 -2.85 -0.88 2.40
N LEU A 709 -3.95 -1.05 1.65
CA LEU A 709 -5.01 -1.98 2.00
C LEU A 709 -4.50 -3.43 2.04
N GLU A 710 -3.75 -3.84 1.01
CA GLU A 710 -3.11 -5.15 0.93
C GLU A 710 -2.17 -5.37 2.12
N ALA A 711 -1.26 -4.43 2.38
CA ALA A 711 -0.29 -4.50 3.47
C ALA A 711 -0.95 -4.71 4.83
N LYS A 712 -2.04 -3.99 5.12
CA LYS A 712 -2.80 -4.18 6.35
C LYS A 712 -3.41 -5.58 6.46
N GLY A 713 -3.98 -6.09 5.37
CA GLY A 713 -4.54 -7.44 5.32
C GLY A 713 -3.48 -8.52 5.56
N LEU A 714 -2.34 -8.42 4.88
CA LEU A 714 -1.24 -9.38 5.00
C LEU A 714 -0.64 -9.46 6.40
N ILE A 715 -0.61 -8.34 7.14
CA ILE A 715 -0.21 -8.34 8.55
C ILE A 715 -1.15 -9.22 9.38
N LEU A 716 -2.46 -9.17 9.16
CA LEU A 716 -3.42 -9.94 9.94
C LEU A 716 -3.19 -11.45 9.77
N ASP A 717 -3.00 -11.91 8.53
CA ASP A 717 -2.73 -13.32 8.22
C ASP A 717 -1.38 -13.79 8.80
N SER A 718 -0.35 -12.97 8.63
CA SER A 718 1.03 -13.32 9.00
C SER A 718 1.28 -13.30 10.52
N ALA A 719 0.50 -12.53 11.28
CA ALA A 719 0.74 -12.30 12.71
C ALA A 719 0.71 -13.59 13.55
N ALA A 720 -0.12 -14.56 13.17
CA ALA A 720 -0.29 -15.82 13.89
C ALA A 720 0.84 -16.84 13.63
N VAL A 721 1.68 -16.62 12.63
CA VAL A 721 2.70 -17.58 12.13
C VAL A 721 4.12 -17.02 12.17
N LEU A 722 4.35 -15.98 12.96
CA LEU A 722 5.66 -15.36 13.11
C LEU A 722 6.72 -16.32 13.66
N GLY A 723 7.89 -16.32 13.04
CA GLY A 723 9.03 -17.11 13.48
C GLY A 723 9.86 -16.46 14.60
N GLU A 724 10.50 -17.30 15.40
CA GLU A 724 11.42 -16.94 16.48
C GLU A 724 12.90 -17.05 16.06
N PRO A 725 13.79 -16.23 16.63
CA PRO A 725 15.22 -16.38 16.37
C PRO A 725 15.79 -17.66 16.99
N ILE A 726 16.51 -18.44 16.17
CA ILE A 726 17.31 -19.58 16.60
C ILE A 726 18.67 -19.07 17.12
N GLU A 727 19.23 -19.73 18.15
CA GLU A 727 20.58 -19.44 18.63
C GLU A 727 21.61 -19.56 17.49
N ARG A 728 22.39 -18.49 17.26
CA ARG A 728 23.42 -18.45 16.22
C ARG A 728 24.49 -19.50 16.49
N LYS A 729 24.75 -20.39 15.52
CA LYS A 729 26.02 -21.13 15.50
C LYS A 729 27.15 -20.13 15.20
N ARG A 730 28.35 -20.34 15.77
CA ARG A 730 29.52 -19.43 15.63
C ARG A 730 29.93 -19.14 14.17
N THR A 731 29.46 -19.92 13.22
CA THR A 731 29.78 -19.84 11.78
C THR A 731 28.73 -19.09 10.95
N GLU A 732 27.55 -18.78 11.50
CA GLU A 732 26.43 -18.19 10.77
C GLU A 732 26.39 -16.66 10.97
N HIS A 733 26.38 -15.91 9.85
CA HIS A 733 26.37 -14.44 9.86
C HIS A 733 24.95 -13.86 10.00
N GLU A 734 23.91 -14.62 9.63
CA GLU A 734 22.50 -14.22 9.70
C GLU A 734 21.74 -14.97 10.81
N MET A 735 20.77 -14.33 11.46
CA MET A 735 19.87 -15.01 12.40
C MET A 735 18.88 -15.87 11.62
N MET A 736 18.88 -17.18 11.85
CA MET A 736 17.84 -18.07 11.33
C MET A 736 16.57 -17.94 12.16
N LEU A 737 15.42 -17.91 11.48
CA LEU A 737 14.09 -17.88 12.11
C LEU A 737 13.44 -19.26 12.02
N HIS A 738 12.79 -19.69 13.09
CA HIS A 738 11.99 -20.91 13.18
C HIS A 738 10.52 -20.56 13.34
N GLY A 739 9.64 -21.10 12.49
CA GLY A 739 8.21 -20.83 12.60
C GLY A 739 7.63 -21.28 13.94
N LYS A 740 6.63 -20.56 14.47
CA LYS A 740 5.88 -20.99 15.64
C LYS A 740 4.48 -20.40 15.67
N LEU A 741 3.52 -21.18 16.17
CA LEU A 741 2.13 -20.76 16.15
C LEU A 741 1.78 -19.83 17.32
N GLY A 742 1.37 -18.60 16.99
CA GLY A 742 0.65 -17.69 17.89
C GLY A 742 1.38 -17.29 19.15
N GLN A 743 2.71 -17.24 19.14
CA GLN A 743 3.47 -16.86 20.32
C GLN A 743 3.53 -15.36 20.55
N LEU A 744 3.69 -14.59 19.46
CA LEU A 744 3.83 -13.13 19.54
C LEU A 744 2.49 -12.42 19.39
N GLN A 745 1.75 -12.73 18.34
CA GLN A 745 0.50 -12.06 17.96
C GLN A 745 -0.45 -13.05 17.26
N GLY A 746 -1.63 -12.55 16.86
CA GLY A 746 -2.67 -13.34 16.22
C GLY A 746 -3.53 -14.16 17.18
N ILE A 747 -4.67 -14.63 16.68
CA ILE A 747 -5.63 -15.48 17.39
C ILE A 747 -5.43 -16.93 16.93
N VAL A 748 -5.07 -17.82 17.85
CA VAL A 748 -4.67 -19.21 17.58
C VAL A 748 -5.50 -20.26 18.34
N GLY A 749 -6.58 -19.84 19.00
CA GLY A 749 -7.37 -20.65 19.93
C GLY A 749 -6.64 -20.96 21.25
N GLY A 750 -5.72 -20.08 21.68
CA GLY A 750 -4.92 -20.22 22.90
C GLY A 750 -5.55 -19.56 24.14
N GLU A 751 -4.91 -19.72 25.30
CA GLU A 751 -5.40 -19.13 26.56
C GLU A 751 -5.30 -17.60 26.59
N SER A 752 -4.27 -17.03 25.97
CA SER A 752 -4.04 -15.58 25.90
C SER A 752 -4.90 -14.85 24.88
N ASP A 753 -5.70 -15.56 24.08
CA ASP A 753 -6.40 -14.96 22.93
C ASP A 753 -7.50 -13.99 23.33
N TYR A 754 -8.08 -14.14 24.53
CA TYR A 754 -9.02 -13.16 25.05
C TYR A 754 -8.34 -11.81 25.31
N ASP A 755 -7.20 -11.82 26.00
CA ASP A 755 -6.42 -10.61 26.28
C ASP A 755 -5.92 -9.96 24.99
N ARG A 756 -5.47 -10.77 24.03
CA ARG A 756 -5.10 -10.29 22.69
C ARG A 756 -6.29 -9.71 21.95
N ALA A 757 -7.45 -10.35 22.00
CA ALA A 757 -8.65 -9.85 21.34
C ALA A 757 -9.07 -8.50 21.92
N ILE A 758 -8.91 -8.29 23.22
CA ILE A 758 -9.14 -6.97 23.84
C ILE A 758 -8.16 -5.94 23.28
N GLN A 759 -6.87 -6.26 23.26
CA GLN A 759 -5.85 -5.36 22.72
C GLN A 759 -6.10 -5.05 21.24
N MET A 760 -6.43 -6.04 20.42
CA MET A 760 -6.71 -5.86 19.00
C MET A 760 -7.96 -5.02 18.78
N THR A 761 -9.02 -5.21 19.58
CA THR A 761 -10.25 -4.41 19.46
C THR A 761 -10.00 -2.91 19.68
N SER A 762 -9.00 -2.55 20.49
CA SER A 762 -8.64 -1.13 20.71
C SER A 762 -8.10 -0.39 19.48
N GLU A 763 -7.61 -1.12 18.46
CA GLU A 763 -6.95 -0.55 17.28
C GLU A 763 -7.80 -0.67 16.01
N ILE A 764 -9.01 -1.26 16.08
CA ILE A 764 -9.87 -1.51 14.90
C ILE A 764 -10.30 -0.22 14.21
N PHE A 765 -10.42 0.90 14.92
CA PHE A 765 -10.78 2.18 14.29
C PHE A 765 -9.58 3.09 14.07
N ASN A 766 -8.36 2.65 14.38
CA ASN A 766 -7.17 3.41 14.04
C ASN A 766 -6.89 3.26 12.54
N PRO A 767 -7.08 4.30 11.71
CA PRO A 767 -6.92 4.19 10.26
C PRO A 767 -5.47 3.91 9.83
N PHE A 768 -4.51 4.00 10.74
CA PHE A 768 -3.11 3.65 10.51
C PHE A 768 -2.72 2.29 11.12
N ALA A 769 -3.66 1.53 11.69
CA ALA A 769 -3.43 0.16 12.15
C ALA A 769 -3.89 -0.84 11.08
N SER A 770 -3.30 -2.04 11.10
CA SER A 770 -3.74 -3.16 10.25
C SER A 770 -5.18 -3.60 10.53
N LEU A 771 -5.59 -3.49 11.79
CA LEU A 771 -6.89 -3.89 12.29
C LEU A 771 -8.05 -3.05 11.73
N SER A 772 -7.76 -1.89 11.14
CA SER A 772 -8.76 -1.07 10.45
C SER A 772 -9.42 -1.75 9.26
N VAL A 773 -8.81 -2.81 8.72
CA VAL A 773 -9.43 -3.61 7.65
C VAL A 773 -10.71 -4.29 8.14
N ILE A 774 -10.81 -4.61 9.44
CA ILE A 774 -12.01 -5.23 10.02
C ILE A 774 -13.21 -4.27 9.96
N SER A 775 -13.02 -3.01 10.36
CA SER A 775 -14.10 -2.00 10.26
C SER A 775 -14.44 -1.71 8.80
N TRP A 776 -13.43 -1.68 7.94
CA TRP A 776 -13.60 -1.37 6.52
C TRP A 776 -14.39 -2.46 5.78
N ALA A 777 -14.08 -3.73 6.06
CA ALA A 777 -14.79 -4.87 5.49
C ALA A 777 -16.29 -4.86 5.82
N LYS A 778 -16.66 -4.39 7.02
CA LYS A 778 -18.06 -4.21 7.39
C LYS A 778 -18.74 -3.07 6.62
N SER A 779 -18.01 -2.03 6.24
CA SER A 779 -18.55 -0.87 5.54
C SER A 779 -18.74 -1.06 4.04
N MET A 780 -18.14 -2.11 3.45
CA MET A 780 -18.11 -2.36 2.01
C MET A 780 -18.83 -3.66 1.66
N GLU A 781 -20.16 -3.60 1.62
CA GLU A 781 -21.01 -4.75 1.28
C GLU A 781 -21.40 -4.79 -0.21
N ARG A 782 -21.15 -3.72 -0.98
CA ARG A 782 -21.52 -3.62 -2.41
C ARG A 782 -20.32 -3.37 -3.32
N GLU A 783 -20.32 -3.97 -4.51
CA GLU A 783 -19.26 -3.78 -5.54
C GLU A 783 -19.08 -2.31 -5.97
N THR A 784 -20.15 -1.52 -5.93
CA THR A 784 -20.11 -0.07 -6.22
C THR A 784 -19.23 0.71 -5.24
N ASP A 785 -18.98 0.17 -4.05
CA ASP A 785 -18.15 0.82 -3.04
C ASP A 785 -16.63 0.68 -3.37
N PHE A 786 -16.25 -0.23 -4.27
CA PHE A 786 -14.85 -0.50 -4.64
C PHE A 786 -14.24 0.53 -5.61
N GLY A 787 -15.09 1.31 -6.29
CA GLY A 787 -14.66 2.29 -7.31
C GLY A 787 -13.73 3.39 -6.77
N ASP A 788 -13.74 3.60 -5.45
CA ASP A 788 -12.98 4.66 -4.80
C ASP A 788 -11.50 4.32 -4.53
N ILE A 789 -11.09 3.04 -4.58
CA ILE A 789 -9.70 2.64 -4.26
C ILE A 789 -8.76 2.99 -5.42
N THR A 790 -7.58 3.51 -5.13
CA THR A 790 -6.58 3.85 -6.15
C THR A 790 -5.47 2.82 -6.22
N ASP A 791 -5.18 2.38 -7.44
CA ASP A 791 -4.03 1.53 -7.74
C ASP A 791 -2.81 2.42 -8.02
N ASN A 792 -1.87 2.45 -7.08
CA ASN A 792 -0.65 3.24 -7.18
C ASN A 792 0.54 2.40 -7.67
N ARG A 793 0.30 1.13 -8.07
CA ARG A 793 1.35 0.24 -8.54
C ARG A 793 1.95 0.73 -9.86
N ASP A 794 3.27 0.77 -9.91
CA ASP A 794 4.01 1.14 -11.11
C ASP A 794 4.40 -0.12 -11.88
N PHE A 795 3.65 -0.43 -12.94
CA PHE A 795 3.91 -1.61 -13.78
C PHE A 795 5.09 -1.41 -14.75
N SER A 796 5.58 -0.17 -14.92
CA SER A 796 6.72 0.11 -15.82
C SER A 796 8.01 -0.58 -15.38
N ILE A 797 8.14 -0.92 -14.08
CA ILE A 797 9.27 -1.69 -13.54
C ILE A 797 9.35 -3.12 -14.11
N LEU A 798 8.27 -3.59 -14.75
CA LEU A 798 8.14 -4.92 -15.36
C LEU A 798 8.14 -4.87 -16.90
N SER A 799 8.48 -3.73 -17.51
CA SER A 799 8.48 -3.52 -18.98
C SER A 799 9.37 -4.50 -19.76
N HIS A 800 10.31 -5.17 -19.09
CA HIS A 800 11.17 -6.19 -19.70
C HIS A 800 10.44 -7.54 -19.95
N ARG A 801 9.21 -7.72 -19.48
CA ARG A 801 8.48 -9.01 -19.55
C ARG A 801 7.58 -9.09 -20.79
N PHE A 802 8.08 -9.64 -21.90
CA PHE A 802 7.29 -9.80 -23.13
C PHE A 802 6.46 -11.08 -23.18
N ARG A 803 7.08 -12.22 -22.85
CA ARG A 803 6.50 -13.57 -23.04
C ARG A 803 6.36 -14.37 -21.76
N PHE A 804 7.14 -14.00 -20.75
CA PHE A 804 7.17 -14.61 -19.44
C PHE A 804 6.60 -13.60 -18.43
N SER A 805 5.31 -13.75 -18.13
CA SER A 805 4.69 -13.02 -17.02
C SER A 805 4.21 -14.02 -15.97
N MET A 806 4.53 -13.72 -14.71
CA MET A 806 3.72 -14.25 -13.63
C MET A 806 2.42 -13.46 -13.58
N PRO A 807 1.27 -14.12 -13.32
CA PRO A 807 0.03 -13.41 -13.06
C PRO A 807 0.25 -12.51 -11.84
N LEU A 808 0.04 -11.20 -12.04
CA LEU A 808 -0.04 -10.23 -10.97
C LEU A 808 -1.49 -10.15 -10.53
N ASP A 809 -1.72 -10.16 -9.22
CA ASP A 809 -3.08 -10.06 -8.69
C ASP A 809 -3.74 -8.77 -9.20
N GLN A 810 -4.94 -8.92 -9.74
CA GLN A 810 -5.71 -7.77 -10.21
C GLN A 810 -6.19 -6.93 -9.02
N LYS A 811 -6.45 -5.64 -9.25
CA LYS A 811 -6.99 -4.71 -8.24
C LYS A 811 -8.17 -5.32 -7.49
N HIS A 812 -9.13 -5.89 -8.22
CA HIS A 812 -10.34 -6.50 -7.65
C HIS A 812 -10.03 -7.67 -6.70
N SER A 813 -9.08 -8.52 -7.08
CA SER A 813 -8.67 -9.66 -6.26
C SER A 813 -8.00 -9.21 -4.95
N ILE A 814 -7.11 -8.23 -5.01
CA ILE A 814 -6.44 -7.69 -3.81
C ILE A 814 -7.48 -7.13 -2.83
N ILE A 815 -8.47 -6.40 -3.35
CA ILE A 815 -9.58 -5.85 -2.55
C ILE A 815 -10.36 -6.98 -1.89
N HIS A 816 -10.81 -7.97 -2.65
CA HIS A 816 -11.55 -9.11 -2.12
C HIS A 816 -10.74 -9.92 -1.12
N GLY A 817 -9.45 -10.11 -1.36
CA GLY A 817 -8.52 -10.73 -0.42
C GLY A 817 -8.44 -9.95 0.90
N ALA A 818 -8.31 -8.63 0.85
CA ALA A 818 -8.29 -7.79 2.04
C ALA A 818 -9.62 -7.82 2.82
N LEU A 819 -10.77 -7.75 2.13
CA LEU A 819 -12.10 -7.86 2.76
C LEU A 819 -12.28 -9.22 3.43
N ARG A 820 -11.94 -10.31 2.73
CA ARG A 820 -11.98 -11.67 3.27
C ARG A 820 -11.16 -11.77 4.55
N ARG A 821 -9.94 -11.22 4.57
CA ARG A 821 -9.09 -11.16 5.78
C ARG A 821 -9.77 -10.37 6.89
N GLY A 822 -10.33 -9.19 6.59
CA GLY A 822 -11.10 -8.39 7.55
C GLY A 822 -12.24 -9.17 8.20
N HIS A 823 -13.03 -9.91 7.42
CA HIS A 823 -14.13 -10.72 7.95
C HIS A 823 -13.67 -11.94 8.74
N ILE A 824 -12.65 -12.68 8.27
CA ILE A 824 -12.13 -13.85 9.00
C ILE A 824 -11.52 -13.43 10.34
N HIS A 825 -10.66 -12.41 10.36
CA HIS A 825 -10.04 -11.95 11.60
C HIS A 825 -11.05 -11.26 12.52
N GLY A 826 -12.03 -10.53 11.96
CA GLY A 826 -13.17 -10.02 12.72
C GLY A 826 -14.04 -11.12 13.35
N LEU A 827 -14.19 -12.26 12.68
CA LEU A 827 -14.85 -13.46 13.20
C LEU A 827 -14.03 -14.11 14.32
N LEU A 828 -12.70 -14.24 14.16
CA LEU A 828 -11.82 -14.79 15.19
C LEU A 828 -11.84 -13.97 16.50
N LEU A 829 -11.86 -12.64 16.40
CA LEU A 829 -12.00 -11.76 17.57
C LEU A 829 -13.34 -11.97 18.28
N ARG A 830 -14.44 -12.03 17.52
CA ARG A 830 -15.77 -12.31 18.06
C ARG A 830 -15.84 -13.70 18.69
N ALA A 831 -15.22 -14.70 18.07
CA ALA A 831 -15.15 -16.06 18.60
C ALA A 831 -14.40 -16.10 19.94
N ALA A 832 -13.25 -15.43 20.05
CA ALA A 832 -12.47 -15.37 21.29
C ALA A 832 -13.27 -14.71 22.44
N ILE A 833 -13.95 -13.58 22.16
CA ILE A 833 -14.81 -12.88 23.13
C ILE A 833 -16.05 -13.70 23.49
N PHE A 834 -16.62 -14.43 22.52
CA PHE A 834 -17.75 -15.32 22.73
C PHE A 834 -17.38 -16.47 23.67
N VAL A 835 -16.26 -17.16 23.39
CA VAL A 835 -15.77 -18.32 24.16
C VAL A 835 -15.52 -17.96 25.62
N ASP A 836 -14.92 -16.80 25.89
CA ASP A 836 -14.71 -16.31 27.26
C ASP A 836 -16.02 -16.08 28.03
N GLY A 837 -17.10 -15.69 27.33
CA GLY A 837 -18.42 -15.47 27.93
C GLY A 837 -19.18 -16.75 28.31
N ILE A 838 -18.73 -17.93 27.84
CA ILE A 838 -19.41 -19.21 28.05
C ILE A 838 -19.11 -19.76 29.45
N LYS A 839 -20.14 -20.25 30.13
CA LYS A 839 -20.02 -20.95 31.42
C LYS A 839 -20.47 -22.39 31.27
N GLY A 840 -19.69 -23.32 31.80
CA GLY A 840 -20.06 -24.74 31.83
C GLY A 840 -21.32 -25.01 32.69
N PRO A 841 -21.98 -26.17 32.49
CA PRO A 841 -23.21 -26.53 33.19
C PRO A 841 -22.99 -26.69 34.69
N LYS A 842 -23.88 -26.10 35.51
CA LYS A 842 -23.86 -26.28 36.98
C LYS A 842 -24.79 -27.42 37.37
N LYS A 843 -24.25 -28.50 37.97
CA LYS A 843 -25.01 -29.71 38.35
C LYS A 843 -25.82 -30.30 37.18
N GLY A 844 -25.26 -30.32 35.96
CA GLY A 844 -25.93 -30.89 34.79
C GLY A 844 -27.07 -30.04 34.21
N LYS A 845 -27.27 -28.81 34.68
CA LYS A 845 -28.21 -27.84 34.10
C LYS A 845 -27.46 -26.68 33.46
N VAL A 846 -27.91 -26.28 32.27
CA VAL A 846 -27.43 -25.07 31.59
C VAL A 846 -28.03 -23.86 32.32
N GLY A 847 -27.21 -22.88 32.68
CA GLY A 847 -27.73 -21.61 33.17
C GLY A 847 -28.36 -20.84 32.02
N GLY A 848 -29.55 -20.26 32.20
CA GLY A 848 -30.20 -19.46 31.15
C GLY A 848 -29.28 -18.36 30.61
N PRO A 849 -29.34 -18.05 29.29
CA PRO A 849 -28.42 -17.11 28.68
C PRO A 849 -28.55 -15.74 29.34
N ASN A 850 -27.44 -15.22 29.87
CA ASN A 850 -27.35 -13.83 30.29
C ASN A 850 -27.57 -12.93 29.05
N GLY A 851 -28.20 -11.76 29.22
CA GLY A 851 -28.42 -10.82 28.10
C GLY A 851 -27.14 -10.45 27.34
N GLU A 852 -25.99 -10.44 28.05
CA GLU A 852 -24.68 -10.25 27.44
C GLU A 852 -24.24 -11.42 26.55
N LEU A 853 -24.46 -12.67 26.98
CA LEU A 853 -24.12 -13.85 26.18
C LEU A 853 -24.97 -13.90 24.92
N LYS A 854 -26.27 -13.58 25.03
CA LYS A 854 -27.18 -13.50 23.88
C LYS A 854 -26.70 -12.49 22.83
N ARG A 855 -26.29 -11.29 23.26
CA ARG A 855 -25.70 -10.27 22.36
C ARG A 855 -24.42 -10.77 21.69
N ARG A 856 -23.51 -11.40 22.45
CA ARG A 856 -22.27 -11.99 21.90
C ARG A 856 -22.58 -13.06 20.85
N THR A 857 -23.55 -13.93 21.11
CA THR A 857 -24.00 -14.96 20.17
C THR A 857 -24.57 -14.34 18.89
N GLU A 858 -25.44 -13.33 18.99
CA GLU A 858 -26.04 -12.67 17.83
C GLU A 858 -24.97 -11.99 16.96
N SER A 859 -24.04 -11.24 17.57
CA SER A 859 -22.93 -10.59 16.86
C SER A 859 -22.01 -11.61 16.18
N PHE A 860 -21.66 -12.68 16.90
CA PHE A 860 -20.85 -13.78 16.38
C PHE A 860 -21.53 -14.48 15.19
N LEU A 861 -22.80 -14.85 15.30
CA LEU A 861 -23.54 -15.53 14.23
C LEU A 861 -23.71 -14.66 12.98
N ARG A 862 -23.98 -13.36 13.12
CA ARG A 862 -23.99 -12.43 11.97
C ARG A 862 -22.65 -12.45 11.24
N SER A 863 -21.53 -12.42 11.99
CA SER A 863 -20.20 -12.51 11.40
C SER A 863 -19.94 -13.84 10.69
N VAL A 864 -20.51 -14.95 11.19
CA VAL A 864 -20.43 -16.27 10.54
C VAL A 864 -21.19 -16.26 9.22
N GLU A 865 -22.39 -15.68 9.19
CA GLU A 865 -23.20 -15.54 7.98
C GLU A 865 -22.48 -14.72 6.91
N THR A 866 -21.88 -13.59 7.29
CA THR A 866 -21.06 -12.76 6.37
C THR A 866 -19.88 -13.55 5.80
N VAL A 867 -19.12 -14.29 6.63
CA VAL A 867 -17.99 -15.11 6.13
C VAL A 867 -18.48 -16.23 5.22
N ALA A 868 -19.64 -16.83 5.53
CA ALA A 868 -20.24 -17.88 4.70
C ALA A 868 -20.77 -17.35 3.35
N SER A 869 -21.14 -16.07 3.27
CA SER A 869 -21.65 -15.43 2.05
C SER A 869 -20.56 -14.85 1.13
N LEU A 870 -19.30 -14.78 1.57
CA LEU A 870 -18.14 -14.35 0.74
C LEU A 870 -17.87 -15.24 -0.51
N LYS A 871 -18.74 -16.20 -0.79
CA LYS A 871 -18.58 -17.25 -1.80
C LYS A 871 -18.73 -16.81 -3.26
N LEU A 872 -19.03 -15.54 -3.57
CA LEU A 872 -19.67 -15.19 -4.85
C LEU A 872 -19.00 -14.17 -5.77
N GLN A 873 -17.86 -13.53 -5.47
CA GLN A 873 -17.43 -12.36 -6.30
C GLN A 873 -15.96 -12.25 -6.72
N SER A 874 -15.14 -13.28 -6.54
CA SER A 874 -13.77 -13.24 -7.08
C SER A 874 -13.41 -14.52 -7.83
N GLU A 875 -12.88 -14.35 -9.04
CA GLU A 875 -12.26 -15.41 -9.81
C GLU A 875 -10.99 -15.97 -9.11
N GLU A 876 -10.39 -15.22 -8.18
CA GLU A 876 -9.13 -15.57 -7.51
C GLU A 876 -9.26 -16.10 -6.06
N ILE A 877 -10.41 -15.97 -5.38
CA ILE A 877 -10.60 -16.61 -4.07
C ILE A 877 -10.93 -18.08 -4.26
N ALA A 878 -9.84 -18.84 -4.16
CA ALA A 878 -9.77 -20.25 -3.86
C ALA A 878 -10.02 -21.17 -5.05
N SER A 879 -8.93 -21.88 -5.41
CA SER A 879 -9.00 -23.31 -5.70
C SER A 879 -10.13 -23.94 -4.89
N THR A 880 -10.87 -24.87 -5.47
CA THR A 880 -12.00 -25.58 -4.84
C THR A 880 -11.79 -25.85 -3.34
N GLY A 881 -10.54 -26.12 -2.92
CA GLY A 881 -10.11 -26.23 -1.52
C GLY A 881 -10.42 -25.06 -0.58
N GLY A 882 -10.07 -23.81 -0.90
CA GLY A 882 -10.29 -22.69 0.04
C GLY A 882 -11.78 -22.39 0.28
N LYS A 883 -12.64 -22.56 -0.72
CA LYS A 883 -14.11 -22.46 -0.57
C LYS A 883 -14.65 -23.51 0.42
N HIS A 884 -14.10 -24.71 0.36
CA HIS A 884 -14.42 -25.77 1.30
C HIS A 884 -13.86 -25.49 2.70
N LEU A 885 -12.64 -24.96 2.83
CA LEU A 885 -12.09 -24.55 4.13
C LEU A 885 -12.94 -23.47 4.82
N LEU A 886 -13.40 -22.45 4.08
CA LEU A 886 -14.33 -21.45 4.62
C LEU A 886 -15.67 -22.06 5.06
N SER A 887 -16.16 -23.05 4.32
CA SER A 887 -17.42 -23.75 4.66
C SER A 887 -17.25 -24.64 5.90
N ALA A 888 -16.11 -25.31 6.04
CA ALA A 888 -15.74 -26.04 7.25
C ALA A 888 -15.61 -25.10 8.46
N LEU A 889 -14.97 -23.94 8.27
CA LEU A 889 -14.83 -22.89 9.28
C LEU A 889 -16.18 -22.41 9.79
N ALA A 890 -17.11 -22.07 8.89
CA ALA A 890 -18.47 -21.68 9.26
C ALA A 890 -19.21 -22.80 10.02
N GLY A 891 -19.01 -24.06 9.61
CA GLY A 891 -19.55 -25.23 10.30
C GLY A 891 -19.05 -25.35 11.76
N ILE A 892 -17.75 -25.19 11.99
CA ILE A 892 -17.18 -25.15 13.35
C ILE A 892 -17.79 -24.01 14.18
N CYS A 893 -17.95 -22.82 13.59
CA CYS A 893 -18.55 -21.69 14.29
C CYS A 893 -20.01 -21.96 14.69
N HIS A 894 -20.80 -22.58 13.82
CA HIS A 894 -22.17 -22.97 14.17
C HIS A 894 -22.20 -24.02 15.29
N ALA A 895 -21.34 -25.04 15.22
CA ALA A 895 -21.21 -26.02 16.31
C ALA A 895 -20.82 -25.33 17.62
N LEU A 896 -19.82 -24.42 17.59
CA LEU A 896 -19.38 -23.64 18.74
C LEU A 896 -20.53 -22.82 19.37
N SER A 897 -21.36 -22.18 18.54
CA SER A 897 -22.54 -21.44 18.99
C SER A 897 -23.60 -22.35 19.64
N VAL A 898 -23.86 -23.52 19.05
CA VAL A 898 -24.81 -24.51 19.58
C VAL A 898 -24.35 -25.04 20.94
N VAL A 899 -23.07 -25.41 21.07
CA VAL A 899 -22.53 -25.88 22.36
C VAL A 899 -22.61 -24.76 23.41
N GLY A 900 -22.15 -23.55 23.06
CA GLY A 900 -22.05 -22.44 24.00
C GLY A 900 -23.39 -21.84 24.43
N SER A 901 -24.26 -21.52 23.48
CA SER A 901 -25.49 -20.75 23.70
C SER A 901 -26.79 -21.47 23.35
N GLY A 902 -26.72 -22.67 22.77
CA GLY A 902 -27.90 -23.41 22.32
C GLY A 902 -28.32 -23.06 20.90
N THR A 903 -29.31 -23.75 20.37
CA THR A 903 -29.77 -23.56 18.99
C THR A 903 -30.65 -22.32 18.89
N PRO A 904 -30.34 -21.36 17.98
CA PRO A 904 -31.15 -20.15 17.82
C PRO A 904 -32.62 -20.50 17.46
N GLY A 905 -33.58 -19.98 18.23
CA GLY A 905 -35.01 -20.07 17.92
C GLY A 905 -35.75 -21.32 18.42
N LEU A 906 -35.09 -22.23 19.15
CA LEU A 906 -35.75 -23.37 19.81
C LEU A 906 -36.07 -23.04 21.28
N GLU A 907 -37.30 -23.35 21.73
CA GLU A 907 -37.74 -23.14 23.12
C GLU A 907 -37.18 -24.18 24.10
N LYS A 908 -36.74 -25.34 23.59
CA LYS A 908 -36.10 -26.40 24.38
C LYS A 908 -34.59 -26.35 24.16
N ASP A 909 -33.86 -26.30 25.27
CA ASP A 909 -32.41 -26.12 25.30
C ASP A 909 -31.76 -27.16 26.23
N GLY A 910 -31.77 -28.41 25.76
CA GLY A 910 -31.22 -29.55 26.49
C GLY A 910 -29.74 -29.82 26.18
N LEU A 911 -28.97 -30.32 27.17
CA LEU A 911 -27.57 -30.72 26.95
C LEU A 911 -27.45 -31.82 25.88
N GLU A 912 -28.34 -32.83 25.89
CA GLU A 912 -28.35 -33.90 24.89
C GLU A 912 -28.69 -33.41 23.49
N GLU A 913 -29.61 -32.44 23.39
CA GLU A 913 -30.00 -31.82 22.12
C GLU A 913 -28.85 -30.98 21.56
N ARG A 914 -28.20 -30.15 22.38
CA ARG A 914 -26.99 -29.42 22.00
C ARG A 914 -25.88 -30.36 21.54
N GLU A 915 -25.64 -31.46 22.26
CA GLU A 915 -24.62 -32.45 21.91
C GLU A 915 -24.92 -33.11 20.56
N LEU A 916 -26.18 -33.49 20.34
CA LEU A 916 -26.65 -34.09 19.09
C LEU A 916 -26.53 -33.11 17.92
N THR A 917 -27.09 -31.92 18.04
CA THR A 917 -27.03 -30.90 16.97
C THR A 917 -25.60 -30.51 16.63
N ALA A 918 -24.73 -30.33 17.64
CA ALA A 918 -23.31 -30.06 17.40
C ALA A 918 -22.61 -31.22 16.68
N SER A 919 -22.89 -32.48 17.05
CA SER A 919 -22.34 -33.66 16.35
C SER A 919 -22.78 -33.71 14.88
N ILE A 920 -24.06 -33.46 14.59
CA ILE A 920 -24.60 -33.42 13.22
C ILE A 920 -23.91 -32.34 12.39
N ILE A 921 -23.76 -31.12 12.91
CA ILE A 921 -23.07 -30.02 12.20
C ILE A 921 -21.59 -30.36 11.94
N LEU A 922 -20.92 -31.03 12.88
CA LEU A 922 -19.53 -31.45 12.70
C LEU A 922 -19.40 -32.52 11.62
N GLU A 923 -20.25 -33.54 11.62
CA GLU A 923 -20.14 -34.65 10.66
C GLU A 923 -20.71 -34.32 9.28
N GLU A 924 -21.92 -33.78 9.21
CA GLU A 924 -22.64 -33.60 7.94
C GLU A 924 -22.23 -32.33 7.18
N ARG A 925 -21.67 -31.33 7.88
CA ARG A 925 -21.26 -30.05 7.27
C ARG A 925 -19.76 -29.82 7.32
N SER A 926 -19.17 -29.80 8.51
CA SER A 926 -17.77 -29.37 8.68
C SER A 926 -16.79 -30.40 8.12
N LEU A 927 -16.96 -31.67 8.48
CA LEU A 927 -16.11 -32.78 8.07
C LEU A 927 -16.20 -33.06 6.56
N VAL A 928 -17.41 -33.02 5.98
CA VAL A 928 -17.63 -33.20 4.54
C VAL A 928 -16.83 -32.17 3.75
N HIS A 929 -16.92 -30.90 4.12
CA HIS A 929 -16.15 -29.86 3.45
C HIS A 929 -14.64 -29.99 3.70
N LEU A 930 -14.20 -30.41 4.89
CA LEU A 930 -12.77 -30.66 5.13
C LEU A 930 -12.22 -31.78 4.23
N LYS A 931 -12.99 -32.84 3.98
CA LYS A 931 -12.62 -33.92 3.04
C LYS A 931 -12.48 -33.42 1.61
N GLU A 932 -13.44 -32.62 1.13
CA GLU A 932 -13.34 -32.01 -0.20
C GLU A 932 -12.19 -31.01 -0.30
N ALA A 933 -11.90 -30.27 0.79
CA ALA A 933 -10.74 -29.39 0.86
C ALA A 933 -9.42 -30.17 0.75
N GLN A 934 -9.26 -31.25 1.51
CA GLN A 934 -8.09 -32.12 1.42
C GLN A 934 -7.94 -32.68 -0.01
N LYS A 935 -9.03 -33.19 -0.60
CA LYS A 935 -9.01 -33.73 -1.96
C LYS A 935 -8.51 -32.70 -2.98
N ALA A 936 -8.97 -31.45 -2.87
CA ALA A 936 -8.55 -30.37 -3.75
C ALA A 936 -7.10 -29.91 -3.51
N LEU A 937 -6.55 -30.13 -2.31
CA LEU A 937 -5.25 -29.57 -1.89
C LEU A 937 -4.15 -30.62 -1.65
N ARG A 938 -4.43 -31.92 -1.82
CA ARG A 938 -3.51 -33.04 -1.50
C ARG A 938 -2.11 -32.90 -2.13
N ASN A 939 -2.03 -32.44 -3.38
CA ASN A 939 -0.78 -32.32 -4.13
C ASN A 939 -0.35 -30.85 -4.31
N SER A 940 -0.68 -29.99 -3.35
CA SER A 940 -0.36 -28.56 -3.40
C SER A 940 1.14 -28.32 -3.61
N SER A 941 1.47 -27.25 -4.34
CA SER A 941 2.84 -26.74 -4.38
C SER A 941 3.23 -26.14 -3.04
N VAL A 942 4.53 -25.98 -2.79
CA VAL A 942 5.07 -25.30 -1.60
C VAL A 942 4.44 -23.92 -1.44
N LYS A 943 4.36 -23.16 -2.54
CA LYS A 943 3.70 -21.85 -2.58
C LYS A 943 2.24 -21.89 -2.12
N ALA A 944 1.48 -22.88 -2.60
CA ALA A 944 0.09 -23.06 -2.21
C ALA A 944 -0.04 -23.45 -0.73
N VAL A 945 0.89 -24.24 -0.18
CA VAL A 945 0.95 -24.55 1.26
C VAL A 945 1.21 -23.27 2.07
N CYS A 946 2.28 -22.54 1.75
CA CYS A 946 2.67 -21.30 2.42
C CYS A 946 1.58 -20.22 2.35
N PHE A 947 0.84 -20.15 1.24
CA PHE A 947 -0.30 -19.26 1.10
C PHE A 947 -1.50 -19.75 1.94
N THR A 948 -1.88 -21.02 1.82
CA THR A 948 -3.10 -21.54 2.47
C THR A 948 -3.00 -21.57 4.00
N LEU A 949 -1.78 -21.77 4.52
CA LEU A 949 -1.52 -21.90 5.96
C LEU A 949 -2.07 -20.71 6.79
N PRO A 950 -1.58 -19.46 6.62
CA PRO A 950 -2.08 -18.33 7.41
C PRO A 950 -3.47 -17.86 6.95
N ASN A 951 -3.82 -18.04 5.66
CA ASN A 951 -5.06 -17.52 5.09
C ASN A 951 -6.30 -18.31 5.54
N TYR A 952 -6.18 -19.63 5.74
CA TYR A 952 -7.32 -20.51 6.00
C TYR A 952 -7.08 -21.57 7.07
N LEU A 953 -5.92 -22.24 7.06
CA LEU A 953 -5.68 -23.36 8.00
C LEU A 953 -5.56 -22.89 9.44
N VAL A 954 -4.77 -21.83 9.68
CA VAL A 954 -4.62 -21.28 11.02
C VAL A 954 -5.96 -20.78 11.57
N PRO A 955 -6.77 -19.96 10.86
CA PRO A 955 -8.11 -19.61 11.32
C PRO A 955 -9.02 -20.81 11.65
N LEU A 956 -9.04 -21.83 10.79
CA LEU A 956 -9.83 -23.05 11.02
C LEU A 956 -9.35 -23.79 12.28
N PHE A 957 -8.04 -23.93 12.44
CA PHE A 957 -7.41 -24.56 13.61
C PHE A 957 -7.68 -23.78 14.90
N SER A 958 -7.61 -22.44 14.86
CA SER A 958 -7.95 -21.57 15.98
C SER A 958 -9.37 -21.82 16.47
N LEU A 959 -10.33 -21.89 15.55
CA LEU A 959 -11.75 -22.14 15.88
C LEU A 959 -11.98 -23.57 16.37
N PHE A 960 -11.27 -24.56 15.80
CA PHE A 960 -11.31 -25.94 16.30
C PHE A 960 -10.81 -26.02 17.75
N ARG A 961 -9.71 -25.34 18.09
CA ARG A 961 -9.19 -25.25 19.47
C ARG A 961 -10.17 -24.57 20.41
N MET A 962 -10.81 -23.49 19.97
CA MET A 962 -11.88 -22.81 20.74
C MET A 962 -13.06 -23.74 21.01
N LEU A 963 -13.53 -24.48 19.99
CA LEU A 963 -14.57 -25.49 20.15
C LEU A 963 -14.16 -26.59 21.12
N ALA A 964 -12.93 -27.11 21.02
CA ALA A 964 -12.41 -28.11 21.94
C ALA A 964 -12.45 -27.64 23.39
N LYS A 965 -11.99 -26.41 23.65
CA LYS A 965 -12.03 -25.79 24.98
C LYS A 965 -13.46 -25.70 25.52
N VAL A 966 -14.43 -25.32 24.68
CA VAL A 966 -15.83 -25.25 25.09
C VAL A 966 -16.40 -26.66 25.32
N CYS A 967 -16.12 -27.64 24.47
CA CYS A 967 -16.55 -29.02 24.69
C CYS A 967 -15.98 -29.60 26.00
N ASP A 968 -14.73 -29.30 26.35
CA ASP A 968 -14.14 -29.67 27.65
C ASP A 968 -14.93 -29.09 28.82
N LEU A 969 -15.36 -27.82 28.75
CA LEU A 969 -16.19 -27.17 29.79
C LEU A 969 -17.55 -27.86 29.98
N PHE A 970 -18.09 -28.48 28.93
CA PHE A 970 -19.37 -29.20 28.95
C PHE A 970 -19.21 -30.70 29.27
N GLY A 971 -17.98 -31.18 29.48
CA GLY A 971 -17.69 -32.59 29.75
C GLY A 971 -17.73 -33.48 28.49
N TRP A 972 -17.66 -32.88 27.30
CA TRP A 972 -17.59 -33.53 25.98
C TRP A 972 -16.17 -33.53 25.40
N GLY A 973 -15.18 -33.45 26.29
CA GLY A 973 -13.78 -33.39 25.93
C GLY A 973 -13.24 -34.64 25.24
N LYS A 974 -12.01 -34.52 24.73
CA LYS A 974 -11.32 -35.58 23.97
C LYS A 974 -11.24 -36.94 24.68
N ARG A 975 -11.21 -36.96 26.01
CA ARG A 975 -11.21 -38.19 26.85
C ARG A 975 -12.53 -38.98 26.85
N LYS A 976 -13.58 -38.48 26.19
CA LYS A 976 -14.92 -39.07 26.17
C LYS A 976 -15.38 -39.49 24.77
N SER A 977 -14.47 -39.61 23.80
CA SER A 977 -14.76 -39.99 22.41
C SER A 977 -15.55 -41.31 22.28
N LYS A 978 -15.30 -42.31 23.15
CA LYS A 978 -16.05 -43.58 23.17
C LYS A 978 -17.45 -43.50 23.80
N GLY A 979 -17.79 -42.41 24.50
CA GLY A 979 -19.02 -42.30 25.30
C GLY A 979 -19.88 -41.06 25.03
N ARG A 980 -19.45 -40.15 24.16
CA ARG A 980 -20.13 -38.89 23.82
C ARG A 980 -20.08 -38.67 22.32
N ARG A 981 -21.22 -38.30 21.72
CA ARG A 981 -21.38 -38.16 20.25
C ARG A 981 -20.49 -37.03 19.73
N CYS A 982 -20.58 -35.86 20.37
CA CYS A 982 -19.81 -34.68 19.97
C CYS A 982 -18.29 -34.93 20.06
N ALA A 983 -17.83 -35.63 21.10
CA ALA A 983 -16.41 -36.00 21.26
C ALA A 983 -15.93 -36.95 20.15
N SER A 984 -16.77 -37.91 19.72
CA SER A 984 -16.47 -38.79 18.59
C SER A 984 -16.36 -38.00 17.27
N SER A 985 -17.32 -37.12 16.99
CA SER A 985 -17.31 -36.29 15.78
C SER A 985 -16.10 -35.34 15.74
N MET A 986 -15.71 -34.78 16.89
CA MET A 986 -14.48 -33.99 17.02
C MET A 986 -13.21 -34.82 16.72
N ALA A 987 -13.13 -36.06 17.19
CA ALA A 987 -12.00 -36.94 16.90
C ALA A 987 -11.94 -37.30 15.40
N SER A 988 -13.08 -37.55 14.76
CA SER A 988 -13.15 -37.77 13.31
C SER A 988 -12.67 -36.55 12.52
N PHE A 989 -13.12 -35.35 12.92
CA PHE A 989 -12.65 -34.10 12.32
C PHE A 989 -11.14 -33.90 12.53
N ALA A 990 -10.63 -34.13 13.74
CA ALA A 990 -9.21 -34.00 14.05
C ALA A 990 -8.33 -34.94 13.23
N GLY A 991 -8.72 -36.22 13.09
CA GLY A 991 -8.00 -37.19 12.26
C GLY A 991 -7.97 -36.78 10.78
N GLN A 992 -9.10 -36.32 10.25
CA GLN A 992 -9.19 -35.82 8.88
C GLN A 992 -8.36 -34.54 8.66
N PHE A 993 -8.33 -33.65 9.65
CA PHE A 993 -7.53 -32.43 9.59
C PHE A 993 -6.03 -32.75 9.68
N CYS A 994 -5.65 -33.68 10.56
CA CYS A 994 -4.28 -34.17 10.67
C CYS A 994 -3.79 -34.75 9.34
N ALA A 995 -4.59 -35.61 8.70
CA ALA A 995 -4.25 -36.17 7.39
C ALA A 995 -4.00 -35.09 6.32
N MET A 996 -4.80 -34.01 6.32
CA MET A 996 -4.58 -32.89 5.40
C MET A 996 -3.28 -32.13 5.70
N ILE A 997 -2.92 -31.94 6.97
CA ILE A 997 -1.66 -31.28 7.33
C ILE A 997 -0.45 -32.16 7.00
N GLU A 998 -0.56 -33.48 7.15
CA GLU A 998 0.50 -34.42 6.74
C GLU A 998 0.70 -34.43 5.20
N ASP A 999 -0.36 -34.23 4.39
CA ASP A 999 -0.22 -34.00 2.94
C ASP A 999 0.59 -32.72 2.64
N PHE A 1000 0.41 -31.67 3.45
CA PHE A 1000 1.17 -30.41 3.34
C PHE A 1000 2.63 -30.59 3.74
N ARG A 1001 2.90 -31.30 4.84
CA ARG A 1001 4.27 -31.66 5.26
C ARG A 1001 4.99 -32.49 4.20
N SER A 1002 4.29 -33.44 3.58
CA SER A 1002 4.81 -34.21 2.45
C SER A 1002 5.16 -33.32 1.26
N SER A 1003 4.37 -32.27 1.02
CA SER A 1003 4.67 -31.27 -0.01
C SER A 1003 5.89 -30.42 0.31
N MET A 1004 6.08 -30.03 1.58
CA MET A 1004 7.27 -29.30 2.03
C MET A 1004 8.54 -30.15 1.97
N ALA A 1005 8.45 -31.44 2.34
CA ALA A 1005 9.59 -32.36 2.29
C ALA A 1005 10.18 -32.54 0.88
N ARG A 1006 9.36 -32.36 -0.18
CA ARG A 1006 9.84 -32.38 -1.58
C ARG A 1006 10.86 -31.29 -1.91
N LEU A 1007 10.93 -30.20 -1.14
CA LEU A 1007 11.94 -29.14 -1.31
C LEU A 1007 13.37 -29.67 -1.23
N LEU A 1008 13.61 -30.68 -0.38
CA LEU A 1008 14.94 -31.23 -0.11
C LEU A 1008 15.24 -32.51 -0.90
N LEU A 1009 14.23 -33.20 -1.45
CA LEU A 1009 14.47 -34.41 -2.26
C LEU A 1009 15.17 -34.13 -3.60
N SER A 1010 15.26 -32.87 -4.00
CA SER A 1010 16.00 -32.40 -5.19
C SER A 1010 17.42 -31.87 -4.88
N SER A 1011 17.95 -32.12 -3.67
CA SER A 1011 19.10 -31.40 -3.10
C SER A 1011 20.44 -32.14 -3.10
N ASP A 1012 20.57 -33.30 -3.77
CA ASP A 1012 21.87 -33.97 -3.93
C ASP A 1012 22.75 -33.18 -4.93
N GLY A 1013 23.38 -32.12 -4.44
CA GLY A 1013 24.15 -31.15 -5.24
C GLY A 1013 25.41 -31.69 -5.95
N LEU A 1014 25.71 -33.00 -5.82
CA LEU A 1014 26.76 -33.68 -6.57
C LEU A 1014 26.25 -34.36 -7.86
N SER A 1015 24.95 -34.65 -7.99
CA SER A 1015 24.36 -35.26 -9.19
C SER A 1015 23.83 -34.24 -10.20
N PHE A 1016 23.43 -33.05 -9.75
CA PHE A 1016 22.83 -32.04 -10.63
C PHE A 1016 23.75 -31.60 -11.78
N GLU A 1017 25.06 -31.43 -11.53
CA GLU A 1017 26.03 -31.08 -12.58
C GLU A 1017 26.17 -32.17 -13.66
N GLN A 1018 26.00 -33.44 -13.27
CA GLN A 1018 26.11 -34.60 -14.16
C GLN A 1018 24.81 -34.90 -14.91
N GLU A 1019 23.67 -34.46 -14.38
CA GLU A 1019 22.32 -34.67 -14.92
C GLU A 1019 21.83 -33.49 -15.78
N LEU A 1020 22.54 -32.35 -15.78
CA LEU A 1020 22.20 -31.18 -16.61
C LEU A 1020 22.26 -31.54 -18.11
N PRO A 1021 21.19 -31.25 -18.88
CA PRO A 1021 21.21 -31.38 -20.34
C PRO A 1021 22.41 -30.65 -20.96
N PRO A 1022 23.04 -31.18 -22.04
CA PRO A 1022 24.24 -30.60 -22.66
C PRO A 1022 24.13 -29.11 -23.01
N GLN A 1023 22.92 -28.66 -23.37
CA GLN A 1023 22.62 -27.27 -23.71
C GLN A 1023 22.78 -26.28 -22.54
N TYR A 1024 22.85 -26.74 -21.29
CA TYR A 1024 23.02 -25.91 -20.09
C TYR A 1024 24.41 -26.04 -19.46
N GLN A 1025 25.16 -27.10 -19.76
CA GLN A 1025 26.43 -27.42 -19.11
C GLN A 1025 27.47 -26.30 -19.23
N ASN A 1026 27.52 -25.62 -20.37
CA ASN A 1026 28.48 -24.55 -20.63
C ASN A 1026 28.38 -23.37 -19.63
N ILE A 1027 27.21 -23.14 -19.02
CA ILE A 1027 27.00 -22.04 -18.06
C ILE A 1027 27.51 -22.42 -16.67
N PHE A 1028 27.47 -23.70 -16.32
CA PHE A 1028 27.85 -24.20 -15.00
C PHE A 1028 29.36 -24.47 -14.85
N TYR A 1029 30.18 -24.16 -15.86
CA TYR A 1029 31.63 -24.03 -15.66
C TYR A 1029 32.01 -22.76 -14.88
N ASP A 1030 31.12 -21.77 -14.83
CA ASP A 1030 31.30 -20.53 -14.07
C ASP A 1030 31.06 -20.74 -12.56
N ASP A 1031 31.97 -20.23 -11.73
CA ASP A 1031 31.87 -20.31 -10.27
C ASP A 1031 30.60 -19.62 -9.73
N ILE A 1032 30.12 -18.57 -10.41
CA ILE A 1032 28.89 -17.85 -10.05
C ILE A 1032 27.69 -18.77 -10.17
N ALA A 1033 27.62 -19.60 -11.23
CA ALA A 1033 26.52 -20.53 -11.44
C ALA A 1033 26.48 -21.62 -10.35
N LYS A 1034 27.64 -22.17 -9.98
CA LYS A 1034 27.76 -23.15 -8.89
C LYS A 1034 27.37 -22.54 -7.54
N GLN A 1035 27.80 -21.32 -7.26
CA GLN A 1035 27.42 -20.61 -6.04
C GLN A 1035 25.91 -20.33 -5.99
N THR A 1036 25.32 -19.96 -7.13
CA THR A 1036 23.88 -19.70 -7.27
C THR A 1036 23.06 -20.94 -6.93
N HIS A 1037 23.43 -22.10 -7.48
CA HIS A 1037 22.76 -23.37 -7.17
C HIS A 1037 22.81 -23.71 -5.66
N ARG A 1038 23.96 -23.54 -5.00
CA ARG A 1038 24.09 -23.74 -3.55
C ARG A 1038 23.21 -22.80 -2.74
N LYS A 1039 23.17 -21.50 -3.11
CA LYS A 1039 22.30 -20.49 -2.49
C LYS A 1039 20.82 -20.87 -2.61
N ILE A 1040 20.39 -21.43 -3.75
CA ILE A 1040 19.00 -21.89 -3.96
C ILE A 1040 18.64 -23.03 -3.00
N ILE A 1041 19.52 -24.03 -2.85
CA ILE A 1041 19.29 -25.15 -1.91
C ILE A 1041 19.17 -24.64 -0.47
N GLU A 1042 20.07 -23.76 -0.05
CA GLU A 1042 20.02 -23.14 1.27
C GLU A 1042 18.72 -22.35 1.48
N ALA A 1043 18.30 -21.58 0.47
CA ALA A 1043 17.07 -20.81 0.51
C ALA A 1043 15.82 -21.67 0.65
N ARG A 1044 15.75 -22.82 -0.03
CA ARG A 1044 14.65 -23.80 0.12
C ARG A 1044 14.59 -24.37 1.54
N LYS A 1045 15.74 -24.65 2.14
CA LYS A 1045 15.81 -25.10 3.54
C LYS A 1045 15.30 -24.04 4.51
N VAL A 1046 15.57 -22.75 4.25
CA VAL A 1046 15.03 -21.64 5.07
C VAL A 1046 13.50 -21.62 5.01
N THR A 1047 12.90 -21.79 3.83
CA THR A 1047 11.43 -21.89 3.67
C THR A 1047 10.85 -23.03 4.52
N GLN A 1048 11.47 -24.21 4.46
CA GLN A 1048 11.03 -25.37 5.22
C GLN A 1048 11.09 -25.13 6.74
N LEU A 1049 12.22 -24.62 7.26
CA LEU A 1049 12.42 -24.37 8.69
C LEU A 1049 11.43 -23.34 9.29
N ARG A 1050 10.79 -22.53 8.44
CA ARG A 1050 9.79 -21.54 8.84
C ARG A 1050 8.36 -22.08 8.85
N VAL A 1051 8.09 -23.15 8.10
CA VAL A 1051 6.73 -23.66 7.88
C VAL A 1051 6.50 -24.99 8.60
N ASP A 1052 7.42 -25.95 8.45
CA ASP A 1052 7.29 -27.30 9.03
C ASP A 1052 6.99 -27.31 10.54
N PRO A 1053 7.63 -26.47 11.38
CA PRO A 1053 7.38 -26.49 12.82
C PRO A 1053 5.96 -26.06 13.18
N ILE A 1054 5.37 -25.14 12.39
CA ILE A 1054 3.99 -24.70 12.60
C ILE A 1054 3.04 -25.85 12.25
N LEU A 1055 3.32 -26.58 11.17
CA LEU A 1055 2.54 -27.76 10.79
C LEU A 1055 2.67 -28.87 11.84
N GLU A 1056 3.87 -29.06 12.41
CA GLU A 1056 4.14 -30.02 13.49
C GLU A 1056 3.39 -29.66 14.78
N ASP A 1057 3.44 -28.41 15.23
CA ASP A 1057 2.66 -27.91 16.38
C ASP A 1057 1.16 -28.21 16.22
N MET A 1058 0.62 -28.04 15.01
CA MET A 1058 -0.78 -28.34 14.71
C MET A 1058 -1.08 -29.85 14.75
N VAL A 1059 -0.22 -30.66 14.15
CA VAL A 1059 -0.33 -32.13 14.15
C VAL A 1059 -0.31 -32.69 15.56
N ASP A 1060 0.61 -32.24 16.41
CA ASP A 1060 0.75 -32.69 17.79
C ASP A 1060 -0.52 -32.43 18.61
N PHE A 1061 -1.14 -31.26 18.41
CA PHE A 1061 -2.43 -30.96 19.04
C PHE A 1061 -3.55 -31.88 18.53
N LEU A 1062 -3.65 -32.09 17.21
CA LEU A 1062 -4.70 -32.89 16.59
C LEU A 1062 -4.61 -34.37 16.97
N LYS A 1063 -3.39 -34.94 16.99
CA LYS A 1063 -3.14 -36.33 17.42
C LYS A 1063 -3.57 -36.58 18.86
N SER A 1064 -3.65 -35.56 19.70
CA SER A 1064 -4.16 -35.71 21.07
C SER A 1064 -5.66 -36.07 21.17
N PHE A 1065 -6.39 -36.08 20.04
CA PHE A 1065 -7.77 -36.56 19.93
C PHE A 1065 -7.86 -38.02 19.46
N GLU A 1066 -6.77 -38.60 18.98
CA GLU A 1066 -6.68 -40.03 18.69
C GLU A 1066 -6.66 -40.78 20.03
N VAL A 1067 -7.51 -41.79 20.15
CA VAL A 1067 -7.65 -42.56 21.39
C VAL A 1067 -6.44 -43.47 21.51
N SER A 1068 -5.58 -43.26 22.51
CA SER A 1068 -4.65 -44.32 22.93
C SER A 1068 -5.49 -45.53 23.36
N GLU A 1069 -5.14 -46.72 22.90
CA GLU A 1069 -5.85 -47.96 23.22
C GLU A 1069 -5.80 -48.38 24.70
N ASP A 1070 -5.14 -47.60 25.56
CA ASP A 1070 -5.01 -47.87 27.00
C ASP A 1070 -6.25 -47.54 27.85
#